data_AF-A0A3P8ZW72-F1
#
_entry.id   AF-A0A3P8ZW72-F1
#
_cell.length_a   1.000
_cell.length_b   1.000
_cell.length_c   1.000
_cell.angle_alpha   90.00
_cell.angle_beta   90.00
_cell.angle_gamma   90.00
#
_symmetry.space_group_name_H-M   'P 1'
#
loop_
_entity.id
_entity.type
_entity.pdbx_description
1 polymer ?
#
loop_
_entity_poly.entity_id
_entity_poly.type
_entity_poly.pdbx_seq_one_letter_code
_entity_poly.pdbx_strand_id
1 'polypeptide(L)'
;MIPTEDASVRKREIEEKLKQEQETLSFIRENMEKSDQLTKGMVSILSSFESRLMQLENSIIPVHKQTENLQRLQENVEKTLSCMDHVISYYHVAKDTDKIIKEGPTGRLDEYLACIAKIQKAVEYFQDNNPDSPELNTVKARFEKGKELLEAEFRSLLTRYSKPVPPVLILDAITVDEELEVQEEVILEHLPEAVLQDIICISGWLVEYGRNQDFMNVYFQIRSNQLDRSIKGLKDHFRKNSASSGILYSPAVQTKRKDTPTKKVPKRPGTIRKAQNLLKQYSQHGLDGKKGGSNLSPAEGKDDVLDIEIDSYIHCISAFVKLAQSEYALLTEIIPEHHQKKTFDSLIQEALDNLMLEGDNIVSAARRAIIRHDYSAVLTIFPILRHLKQTKADFDSTLQGTAASTKNKLPTLITSMETVGAKALEEFADSIKNDPDKEYNMPKDGTVHELTSNAILFLQQLLDFQETAGAMLASQVLGDTYNIPLDPRETSSSASSYSSEFSRRLLSSYICKVLGNLQLNLLSKSKVYEDSALSAVFLHNNYNYILKSLEKSELIQLVTVTQKKAESSYQELILQQIQVYQRSWQKVTEHIMDRNMPSFQPGTKLKDKERQMIKEKFKGFNDGLEELCKIQKVWAIPDKEQRDAIRQAQRRMVSEAYRAFLQRYVNISFTKNPEKYYKYRPEQVEEMIDRLFDTSA
;
A
#
# COMPACT_ATOMS: atom_id res chain seq x y z
N MET A 1 62.47 -86.39 -146.08
CA MET A 1 61.85 -87.65 -145.59
C MET A 1 61.64 -87.50 -144.08
N ILE A 2 60.36 -87.57 -143.63
CA ILE A 2 59.70 -88.08 -142.37
C ILE A 2 60.56 -88.17 -141.06
N PRO A 3 60.11 -87.99 -139.76
CA PRO A 3 58.76 -88.06 -139.10
C PRO A 3 58.42 -86.99 -138.00
N THR A 4 57.21 -87.12 -137.40
CA THR A 4 56.54 -86.32 -136.33
C THR A 4 55.88 -87.27 -135.31
N GLU A 5 56.05 -87.15 -133.97
CA GLU A 5 55.09 -87.82 -133.03
C GLU A 5 54.92 -87.34 -131.55
N ASP A 6 55.85 -86.70 -130.82
CA ASP A 6 55.65 -86.55 -129.34
C ASP A 6 54.90 -85.28 -128.85
N ALA A 7 54.26 -84.53 -129.75
CA ALA A 7 53.42 -83.39 -129.41
C ALA A 7 52.01 -83.79 -128.91
N SER A 8 51.64 -85.07 -129.04
CA SER A 8 50.29 -85.58 -128.82
C SER A 8 49.91 -85.71 -127.34
N VAL A 9 50.85 -86.15 -126.48
CA VAL A 9 50.55 -86.44 -125.06
C VAL A 9 50.33 -85.17 -124.23
N ARG A 10 51.18 -84.14 -124.42
CA ARG A 10 51.02 -82.83 -123.76
C ARG A 10 49.72 -82.13 -124.13
N LYS A 11 49.23 -82.33 -125.36
CA LYS A 11 47.99 -81.71 -125.83
C LYS A 11 46.77 -82.22 -125.04
N ARG A 12 46.72 -83.52 -124.73
CA ARG A 12 45.61 -84.12 -123.97
C ARG A 12 45.55 -83.68 -122.51
N GLU A 13 46.67 -83.63 -121.79
CA GLU A 13 46.69 -83.13 -120.39
C GLU A 13 46.28 -81.66 -120.28
N ILE A 14 46.69 -80.84 -121.26
CA ILE A 14 46.31 -79.42 -121.32
C ILE A 14 44.82 -79.29 -121.62
N GLU A 15 44.27 -80.08 -122.54
CA GLU A 15 42.83 -80.07 -122.86
C GLU A 15 41.97 -80.52 -121.66
N GLU A 16 42.42 -81.50 -120.88
CA GLU A 16 41.68 -82.01 -119.72
C GLU A 16 41.71 -81.04 -118.53
N LYS A 17 42.87 -80.43 -118.24
CA LYS A 17 42.98 -79.33 -117.25
C LYS A 17 42.21 -78.09 -117.68
N LEU A 18 42.25 -77.74 -118.96
CA LEU A 18 41.49 -76.61 -119.50
C LEU A 18 40.00 -76.84 -119.31
N LYS A 19 39.50 -78.06 -119.55
CA LYS A 19 38.09 -78.41 -119.31
C LYS A 19 37.72 -78.34 -117.83
N GLN A 20 38.56 -78.84 -116.93
CA GLN A 20 38.32 -78.82 -115.49
C GLN A 20 38.36 -77.38 -114.92
N GLU A 21 39.28 -76.54 -115.40
CA GLU A 21 39.28 -75.10 -115.09
C GLU A 21 38.07 -74.38 -115.67
N GLN A 22 37.62 -74.75 -116.88
CA GLN A 22 36.40 -74.18 -117.49
C GLN A 22 35.14 -74.47 -116.65
N GLU A 23 35.01 -75.71 -116.13
CA GLU A 23 33.90 -76.13 -115.26
C GLU A 23 33.98 -75.49 -113.87
N THR A 24 35.17 -75.30 -113.31
CA THR A 24 35.34 -74.62 -112.03
C THR A 24 35.06 -73.12 -112.16
N LEU A 25 35.52 -72.51 -113.27
CA LEU A 25 35.21 -71.13 -113.62
C LEU A 25 33.71 -70.92 -113.80
N SER A 26 33.00 -71.82 -114.47
CA SER A 26 31.54 -71.70 -114.64
C SER A 26 30.80 -71.81 -113.31
N PHE A 27 31.18 -72.74 -112.42
CA PHE A 27 30.60 -72.88 -111.08
C PHE A 27 30.85 -71.66 -110.18
N ILE A 28 32.08 -71.12 -110.18
CA ILE A 28 32.40 -69.89 -109.44
C ILE A 28 31.62 -68.71 -110.02
N ARG A 29 31.48 -68.62 -111.36
CA ARG A 29 30.68 -67.59 -112.01
C ARG A 29 29.23 -67.63 -111.57
N GLU A 30 28.63 -68.82 -111.56
CA GLU A 30 27.24 -69.02 -111.15
C GLU A 30 27.02 -68.68 -109.66
N ASN A 31 27.94 -69.08 -108.78
CA ASN A 31 27.86 -68.71 -107.36
C ASN A 31 28.09 -67.22 -107.12
N MET A 32 28.99 -66.60 -107.88
CA MET A 32 29.21 -65.15 -107.83
C MET A 32 27.97 -64.41 -108.33
N GLU A 33 27.27 -64.94 -109.34
CA GLU A 33 26.03 -64.38 -109.87
C GLU A 33 24.86 -64.55 -108.88
N LYS A 34 24.77 -65.68 -108.17
CA LYS A 34 23.83 -65.88 -107.05
C LYS A 34 24.13 -64.94 -105.87
N SER A 35 25.40 -64.76 -105.52
CA SER A 35 25.82 -63.85 -104.45
C SER A 35 25.56 -62.39 -104.83
N ASP A 36 25.75 -62.02 -106.10
CA ASP A 36 25.41 -60.70 -106.63
C ASP A 36 23.89 -60.47 -106.62
N GLN A 37 23.08 -61.48 -106.96
CA GLN A 37 21.62 -61.41 -106.83
C GLN A 37 21.15 -61.27 -105.37
N LEU A 38 21.72 -62.02 -104.43
CA LEU A 38 21.44 -61.89 -103.01
C LEU A 38 21.83 -60.51 -102.47
N THR A 39 23.00 -60.00 -102.87
CA THR A 39 23.48 -58.67 -102.49
C THR A 39 22.56 -57.59 -103.05
N LYS A 40 22.14 -57.70 -104.32
CA LYS A 40 21.14 -56.82 -104.93
C LYS A 40 19.79 -56.87 -104.21
N GLY A 41 19.35 -58.07 -103.79
CA GLY A 41 18.15 -58.24 -102.97
C GLY A 41 18.26 -57.55 -101.61
N MET A 42 19.40 -57.71 -100.93
CA MET A 42 19.64 -57.09 -99.62
C MET A 42 19.73 -55.56 -99.71
N VAL A 43 20.43 -55.05 -100.73
CA VAL A 43 20.48 -53.62 -101.05
C VAL A 43 19.08 -53.09 -101.37
N SER A 44 18.26 -53.83 -102.14
CA SER A 44 16.88 -53.43 -102.43
C SER A 44 16.01 -53.33 -101.18
N ILE A 45 16.11 -54.30 -100.26
CA ILE A 45 15.37 -54.28 -98.98
C ILE A 45 15.85 -53.11 -98.11
N LEU A 46 17.17 -52.89 -98.01
CA LEU A 46 17.73 -51.78 -97.23
C LEU A 46 17.33 -50.43 -97.81
N SER A 47 17.39 -50.24 -99.13
CA SER A 47 16.90 -49.03 -99.79
C SER A 47 15.38 -48.85 -99.60
N SER A 48 14.60 -49.94 -99.55
CA SER A 48 13.17 -49.86 -99.23
C SER A 48 12.91 -49.46 -97.77
N PHE A 49 13.69 -49.99 -96.83
CA PHE A 49 13.61 -49.61 -95.42
C PHE A 49 14.05 -48.18 -95.19
N GLU A 50 15.14 -47.76 -95.80
CA GLU A 50 15.66 -46.39 -95.74
C GLU A 50 14.66 -45.41 -96.35
N SER A 51 14.05 -45.75 -97.49
CA SER A 51 12.97 -44.96 -98.09
C SER A 51 11.74 -44.88 -97.18
N ARG A 52 11.34 -45.97 -96.54
CA ARG A 52 10.20 -46.00 -95.59
C ARG A 52 10.50 -45.24 -94.30
N LEU A 53 11.72 -45.35 -93.76
CA LEU A 53 12.18 -44.59 -92.60
C LEU A 53 12.21 -43.11 -92.91
N MET A 54 12.75 -42.72 -94.07
CA MET A 54 12.76 -41.34 -94.52
C MET A 54 11.33 -40.79 -94.73
N GLN A 55 10.42 -41.58 -95.31
CA GLN A 55 9.00 -41.22 -95.42
C GLN A 55 8.33 -41.08 -94.06
N LEU A 56 8.62 -41.98 -93.11
CA LEU A 56 8.09 -41.94 -91.76
C LEU A 56 8.62 -40.74 -90.99
N GLU A 57 9.92 -40.48 -91.07
CA GLU A 57 10.61 -39.34 -90.45
C GLU A 57 10.08 -38.01 -90.98
N ASN A 58 9.94 -37.90 -92.30
CA ASN A 58 9.32 -36.74 -92.96
C ASN A 58 7.84 -36.56 -92.58
N SER A 59 7.15 -37.63 -92.16
CA SER A 59 5.75 -37.57 -91.73
C SER A 59 5.60 -37.28 -90.23
N ILE A 60 6.45 -37.88 -89.38
CA ILE A 60 6.36 -37.84 -87.92
C ILE A 60 7.01 -36.58 -87.34
N ILE A 61 8.16 -36.13 -87.84
CA ILE A 61 8.84 -34.94 -87.31
C ILE A 61 7.94 -33.70 -87.37
N PRO A 62 7.23 -33.40 -88.48
CA PRO A 62 6.30 -32.28 -88.52
C PRO A 62 5.15 -32.43 -87.53
N VAL A 63 4.62 -33.64 -87.33
CA VAL A 63 3.54 -33.91 -86.38
C VAL A 63 4.01 -33.71 -84.94
N HIS A 64 5.19 -34.22 -84.57
CA HIS A 64 5.78 -33.98 -83.25
C HIS A 64 6.04 -32.48 -83.02
N LYS A 65 6.61 -31.78 -84.00
CA LYS A 65 6.87 -30.34 -83.92
C LYS A 65 5.57 -29.53 -83.82
N GLN A 66 4.53 -29.92 -84.54
CA GLN A 66 3.20 -29.32 -84.40
C GLN A 66 2.58 -29.63 -83.03
N THR A 67 2.72 -30.86 -82.51
CA THR A 67 2.21 -31.26 -81.19
C THR A 67 2.90 -30.49 -80.07
N GLU A 68 4.22 -30.32 -80.15
CA GLU A 68 4.99 -29.53 -79.18
C GLU A 68 4.60 -28.05 -79.22
N ASN A 69 4.41 -27.48 -80.42
CA ASN A 69 3.89 -26.12 -80.57
C ASN A 69 2.45 -25.99 -80.01
N LEU A 70 1.61 -27.01 -80.19
CA LEU A 70 0.26 -27.05 -79.64
C LEU A 70 0.26 -27.12 -78.10
N GLN A 71 1.14 -27.92 -77.51
CA GLN A 71 1.33 -27.99 -76.05
C GLN A 71 1.82 -26.65 -75.48
N ARG A 72 2.80 -26.00 -76.12
CA ARG A 72 3.23 -24.65 -75.69
C ARG A 72 2.09 -23.63 -75.83
N LEU A 73 1.28 -23.71 -76.88
CA LEU A 73 0.11 -22.86 -77.03
C LEU A 73 -0.91 -23.11 -75.91
N GLN A 74 -1.20 -24.37 -75.60
CA GLN A 74 -2.10 -24.74 -74.52
C GLN A 74 -1.60 -24.23 -73.17
N GLU A 75 -0.32 -24.45 -72.84
CA GLU A 75 0.27 -23.93 -71.60
C GLU A 75 0.19 -22.41 -71.51
N ASN A 76 0.43 -21.70 -72.63
CA ASN A 76 0.33 -20.24 -72.67
C ASN A 76 -1.13 -19.79 -72.47
N VAL A 77 -2.10 -20.51 -73.03
CA VAL A 77 -3.53 -20.23 -72.84
C VAL A 77 -3.92 -20.48 -71.38
N GLU A 78 -3.51 -21.60 -70.78
CA GLU A 78 -3.78 -21.91 -69.37
C GLU A 78 -3.17 -20.89 -68.41
N LYS A 79 -1.91 -20.50 -68.64
CA LYS A 79 -1.25 -19.43 -67.87
C LYS A 79 -1.97 -18.10 -68.02
N THR A 80 -2.42 -17.76 -69.23
CA THR A 80 -3.17 -16.52 -69.50
C THR A 80 -4.53 -16.53 -68.81
N LEU A 81 -5.24 -17.66 -68.87
CA LEU A 81 -6.52 -17.84 -68.16
C LEU A 81 -6.32 -17.70 -66.65
N SER A 82 -5.29 -18.35 -66.09
CA SER A 82 -4.97 -18.23 -64.66
C SER A 82 -4.64 -16.79 -64.26
N CYS A 83 -3.88 -16.05 -65.09
CA CYS A 83 -3.61 -14.63 -64.85
C CYS A 83 -4.90 -13.80 -64.93
N MET A 84 -5.76 -14.08 -65.91
CA MET A 84 -7.04 -13.37 -66.07
C MET A 84 -7.99 -13.62 -64.88
N ASP A 85 -8.11 -14.87 -64.43
CA ASP A 85 -8.90 -15.23 -63.24
C ASP A 85 -8.35 -14.57 -61.98
N HIS A 86 -7.03 -14.49 -61.85
CA HIS A 86 -6.39 -13.77 -60.74
C HIS A 86 -6.78 -12.29 -60.74
N VAL A 87 -6.73 -11.62 -61.89
CA VAL A 87 -7.13 -10.21 -62.01
C VAL A 87 -8.63 -10.03 -61.73
N ILE A 88 -9.48 -10.84 -62.36
CA ILE A 88 -10.95 -10.78 -62.19
C ILE A 88 -11.33 -10.98 -60.71
N SER A 89 -10.60 -11.82 -59.98
CA SER A 89 -10.88 -12.08 -58.57
C SER A 89 -10.88 -10.79 -57.74
N TYR A 90 -9.99 -9.82 -58.01
CA TYR A 90 -9.92 -8.54 -57.30
C TYR A 90 -11.14 -7.64 -57.57
N TYR A 91 -11.71 -7.68 -58.78
CA TYR A 91 -12.92 -6.92 -59.12
C TYR A 91 -14.18 -7.45 -58.41
N HIS A 92 -14.18 -8.72 -58.00
CA HIS A 92 -15.28 -9.31 -57.23
C HIS A 92 -15.15 -9.12 -55.71
N VAL A 93 -13.97 -8.77 -55.19
CA VAL A 93 -13.71 -8.65 -53.74
C VAL A 93 -14.72 -7.74 -53.05
N ALA A 94 -15.04 -6.57 -53.62
CA ALA A 94 -15.98 -5.63 -53.01
C ALA A 94 -17.40 -6.20 -52.86
N LYS A 95 -17.83 -7.07 -53.78
CA LYS A 95 -19.15 -7.72 -53.76
C LYS A 95 -19.16 -8.91 -52.81
N ASP A 96 -18.12 -9.75 -52.86
CA ASP A 96 -18.01 -10.96 -52.04
C ASP A 96 -17.92 -10.63 -50.54
N THR A 97 -17.25 -9.52 -50.21
CA THR A 97 -17.01 -9.12 -48.82
C THR A 97 -18.12 -8.23 -48.23
N ASP A 98 -19.03 -7.70 -49.06
CA ASP A 98 -20.09 -6.76 -48.66
C ASP A 98 -20.95 -7.28 -47.51
N LYS A 99 -21.33 -8.56 -47.56
CA LYS A 99 -22.16 -9.20 -46.53
C LYS A 99 -21.44 -9.22 -45.18
N ILE A 100 -20.20 -9.72 -45.15
CA ILE A 100 -19.43 -9.87 -43.92
C ILE A 100 -19.15 -8.50 -43.29
N ILE A 101 -18.76 -7.50 -44.11
CA ILE A 101 -18.51 -6.13 -43.63
C ILE A 101 -19.78 -5.50 -43.06
N LYS A 102 -20.95 -5.71 -43.67
CA LYS A 102 -22.22 -5.17 -43.16
C LYS A 102 -22.65 -5.79 -41.83
N GLU A 103 -22.41 -7.08 -41.64
CA GLU A 103 -22.86 -7.78 -40.44
C GLU A 103 -21.88 -7.66 -39.26
N GLY A 104 -20.64 -7.20 -39.49
CA GLY A 104 -19.66 -6.85 -38.46
C GLY A 104 -18.90 -8.04 -37.83
N PRO A 105 -17.86 -7.74 -37.02
CA PRO A 105 -16.93 -8.73 -36.46
C PRO A 105 -17.47 -9.52 -35.25
N THR A 106 -18.55 -9.08 -34.61
CA THR A 106 -19.03 -9.64 -33.33
C THR A 106 -19.26 -11.15 -33.40
N GLY A 107 -18.52 -11.91 -32.60
CA GLY A 107 -18.63 -13.38 -32.50
C GLY A 107 -18.02 -14.18 -33.65
N ARG A 108 -17.29 -13.52 -34.57
CA ARG A 108 -16.65 -14.13 -35.75
C ARG A 108 -15.42 -13.35 -36.21
N LEU A 109 -14.57 -12.97 -35.26
CA LEU A 109 -13.43 -12.09 -35.51
C LEU A 109 -12.48 -12.65 -36.58
N ASP A 110 -12.14 -13.94 -36.53
CA ASP A 110 -11.24 -14.57 -37.50
C ASP A 110 -11.74 -14.50 -38.94
N GLU A 111 -13.03 -14.81 -39.16
CA GLU A 111 -13.67 -14.73 -40.47
C GLU A 111 -13.66 -13.27 -40.98
N TYR A 112 -13.91 -12.32 -40.07
CA TYR A 112 -13.94 -10.91 -40.39
C TYR A 112 -12.55 -10.34 -40.72
N LEU A 113 -11.51 -10.74 -39.97
CA LEU A 113 -10.13 -10.36 -40.25
C LEU A 113 -9.64 -10.95 -41.58
N ALA A 114 -9.98 -12.21 -41.89
CA ALA A 114 -9.67 -12.81 -43.18
C ALA A 114 -10.37 -12.07 -44.34
N CYS A 115 -11.61 -11.64 -44.14
CA CYS A 115 -12.37 -10.83 -45.08
C CYS A 115 -11.68 -9.49 -45.34
N ILE A 116 -11.27 -8.77 -44.28
CA ILE A 116 -10.55 -7.50 -44.40
C ILE A 116 -9.18 -7.69 -45.06
N ALA A 117 -8.44 -8.75 -44.76
CA ALA A 117 -7.17 -9.06 -45.42
C ALA A 117 -7.35 -9.29 -46.93
N LYS A 118 -8.47 -9.89 -47.36
CA LYS A 118 -8.82 -10.02 -48.79
C LYS A 118 -9.07 -8.64 -49.44
N ILE A 119 -9.73 -7.73 -48.72
CA ILE A 119 -9.93 -6.34 -49.18
C ILE A 119 -8.59 -5.60 -49.27
N GLN A 120 -7.72 -5.73 -48.27
CA GLN A 120 -6.40 -5.10 -48.24
C GLN A 120 -5.53 -5.52 -49.44
N LYS A 121 -5.48 -6.82 -49.75
CA LYS A 121 -4.79 -7.32 -50.95
C LYS A 121 -5.35 -6.73 -52.24
N ALA A 122 -6.66 -6.50 -52.32
CA ALA A 122 -7.27 -5.83 -53.47
C ALA A 122 -6.90 -4.35 -53.54
N VAL A 123 -6.81 -3.66 -52.39
CA VAL A 123 -6.33 -2.27 -52.31
C VAL A 123 -4.90 -2.17 -52.83
N GLU A 124 -4.00 -3.03 -52.38
CA GLU A 124 -2.59 -3.10 -52.82
C GLU A 124 -2.51 -3.36 -54.33
N TYR A 125 -3.22 -4.38 -54.82
CA TYR A 125 -3.28 -4.72 -56.24
C TYR A 125 -3.71 -3.52 -57.10
N PHE A 126 -4.83 -2.88 -56.77
CA PHE A 126 -5.33 -1.74 -57.55
C PHE A 126 -4.44 -0.51 -57.40
N GLN A 127 -3.79 -0.30 -56.26
CA GLN A 127 -2.87 0.82 -56.07
C GLN A 127 -1.61 0.68 -56.93
N ASP A 128 -1.08 -0.53 -57.07
CA ASP A 128 0.12 -0.80 -57.87
C ASP A 128 -0.15 -0.85 -59.37
N ASN A 129 -1.34 -1.31 -59.77
CA ASN A 129 -1.67 -1.55 -61.18
C ASN A 129 -2.57 -0.48 -61.82
N ASN A 130 -3.53 0.09 -61.08
CA ASN A 130 -4.55 1.04 -61.58
C ASN A 130 -4.95 2.10 -60.52
N PRO A 131 -4.06 3.06 -60.20
CA PRO A 131 -4.21 3.97 -59.07
C PRO A 131 -5.40 4.94 -59.17
N ASP A 132 -5.89 5.25 -60.37
CA ASP A 132 -7.02 6.18 -60.58
C ASP A 132 -8.37 5.48 -60.81
N SER A 133 -8.46 4.18 -60.50
CA SER A 133 -9.67 3.39 -60.74
C SER A 133 -10.80 3.63 -59.73
N PRO A 134 -12.09 3.62 -60.16
CA PRO A 134 -13.22 3.69 -59.23
C PRO A 134 -13.33 2.46 -58.32
N GLU A 135 -12.79 1.31 -58.76
CA GLU A 135 -12.70 0.08 -57.98
C GLU A 135 -11.81 0.27 -56.76
N LEU A 136 -10.64 0.92 -56.92
CA LEU A 136 -9.75 1.26 -55.80
C LEU A 136 -10.46 2.09 -54.74
N ASN A 137 -11.20 3.12 -55.16
CA ASN A 137 -11.97 3.96 -54.23
C ASN A 137 -13.03 3.15 -53.48
N THR A 138 -13.67 2.20 -54.15
CA THR A 138 -14.68 1.32 -53.55
C THR A 138 -14.05 0.39 -52.51
N VAL A 139 -12.97 -0.32 -52.83
CA VAL A 139 -12.31 -1.22 -51.88
C VAL A 139 -11.67 -0.47 -50.71
N LYS A 140 -11.10 0.73 -50.94
CA LYS A 140 -10.61 1.62 -49.88
C LYS A 140 -11.72 2.03 -48.93
N ALA A 141 -12.88 2.44 -49.45
CA ALA A 141 -14.03 2.79 -48.62
C ALA A 141 -14.54 1.59 -47.80
N ARG A 142 -14.52 0.36 -48.36
CA ARG A 142 -14.86 -0.85 -47.62
C ARG A 142 -13.84 -1.20 -46.54
N PHE A 143 -12.56 -1.02 -46.83
CA PHE A 143 -11.49 -1.23 -45.86
C PHE A 143 -11.63 -0.28 -44.67
N GLU A 144 -11.82 1.01 -44.92
CA GLU A 144 -12.06 2.00 -43.86
C GLU A 144 -13.32 1.68 -43.05
N LYS A 145 -14.42 1.28 -43.71
CA LYS A 145 -15.63 0.85 -43.00
C LYS A 145 -15.38 -0.39 -42.14
N GLY A 146 -14.60 -1.34 -42.66
CA GLY A 146 -14.22 -2.55 -41.96
C GLY A 146 -13.45 -2.24 -40.68
N LYS A 147 -12.48 -1.33 -40.78
CA LYS A 147 -11.70 -0.81 -39.66
C LYS A 147 -12.56 -0.08 -38.62
N GLU A 148 -13.45 0.83 -39.02
CA GLU A 148 -14.36 1.52 -38.08
C GLU A 148 -15.16 0.53 -37.23
N LEU A 149 -15.60 -0.59 -37.83
CA LEU A 149 -16.34 -1.64 -37.13
C LEU A 149 -15.44 -2.45 -36.19
N LEU A 150 -14.15 -2.64 -36.49
CA LEU A 150 -13.19 -3.23 -35.55
C LEU A 150 -12.94 -2.32 -34.35
N GLU A 151 -12.78 -1.01 -34.57
CA GLU A 151 -12.65 -0.03 -33.48
C GLU A 151 -13.91 0.00 -32.60
N ALA A 152 -15.09 -0.10 -33.22
CA ALA A 152 -16.35 -0.19 -32.50
C ALA A 152 -16.48 -1.50 -31.70
N GLU A 153 -16.04 -2.64 -32.26
CA GLU A 153 -16.04 -3.93 -31.57
C GLU A 153 -15.08 -3.94 -30.39
N PHE A 154 -13.86 -3.40 -30.55
CA PHE A 154 -12.89 -3.23 -29.47
C PHE A 154 -13.51 -2.47 -28.29
N ARG A 155 -14.16 -1.33 -28.59
CA ARG A 155 -14.90 -0.54 -27.58
C ARG A 155 -16.03 -1.35 -26.95
N SER A 156 -16.81 -2.08 -27.75
CA SER A 156 -17.95 -2.89 -27.31
C SER A 156 -17.53 -4.00 -26.35
N LEU A 157 -16.51 -4.77 -26.71
CA LEU A 157 -15.96 -5.85 -25.87
C LEU A 157 -15.45 -5.30 -24.54
N LEU A 158 -14.63 -4.25 -24.56
CA LEU A 158 -14.13 -3.62 -23.34
C LEU A 158 -15.26 -3.08 -22.45
N THR A 159 -16.23 -2.35 -23.02
CA THR A 159 -17.33 -1.76 -22.26
C THR A 159 -18.23 -2.84 -21.64
N ARG A 160 -18.45 -3.95 -22.36
CA ARG A 160 -19.35 -5.03 -21.91
C ARG A 160 -18.74 -5.89 -20.81
N TYR A 161 -17.45 -6.17 -20.89
CA TYR A 161 -16.78 -7.14 -20.01
C TYR A 161 -15.96 -6.49 -18.90
N SER A 162 -15.53 -5.23 -19.04
CA SER A 162 -14.83 -4.53 -17.96
C SER A 162 -15.82 -4.18 -16.84
N LYS A 163 -15.65 -4.82 -15.68
CA LYS A 163 -16.48 -4.61 -14.48
C LYS A 163 -15.62 -4.16 -13.31
N PRO A 164 -16.16 -3.40 -12.33
CA PRO A 164 -15.40 -3.05 -11.14
C PRO A 164 -15.11 -4.32 -10.34
N VAL A 165 -13.92 -4.42 -9.76
CA VAL A 165 -13.52 -5.53 -8.91
C VAL A 165 -14.33 -5.47 -7.61
N PRO A 166 -14.98 -6.57 -7.19
CA PRO A 166 -15.71 -6.63 -5.93
C PRO A 166 -14.80 -6.37 -4.70
N PRO A 167 -15.28 -5.64 -3.67
CA PRO A 167 -14.50 -5.32 -2.47
C PRO A 167 -13.85 -6.53 -1.77
N VAL A 168 -14.55 -7.67 -1.72
CA VAL A 168 -14.04 -8.89 -1.07
C VAL A 168 -12.80 -9.43 -1.78
N LEU A 169 -12.78 -9.44 -3.11
CA LEU A 169 -11.62 -9.90 -3.88
C LEU A 169 -10.43 -8.94 -3.75
N ILE A 170 -10.69 -7.64 -3.61
CA ILE A 170 -9.64 -6.65 -3.35
C ILE A 170 -9.02 -6.90 -1.98
N LEU A 171 -9.84 -7.12 -0.95
CA LEU A 171 -9.35 -7.42 0.40
C LEU A 171 -8.54 -8.73 0.42
N ASP A 172 -9.03 -9.78 -0.23
CA ASP A 172 -8.29 -11.04 -0.36
C ASP A 172 -6.90 -10.78 -1.00
N ALA A 173 -6.83 -10.00 -2.08
CA ALA A 173 -5.58 -9.66 -2.77
C ALA A 173 -4.61 -8.79 -1.95
N ILE A 174 -5.11 -7.98 -1.00
CA ILE A 174 -4.27 -7.19 -0.08
C ILE A 174 -3.72 -8.09 1.05
N THR A 175 -4.50 -9.06 1.54
CA THR A 175 -4.13 -9.89 2.70
C THR A 175 -3.07 -10.96 2.45
N VAL A 176 -2.72 -11.24 1.18
CA VAL A 176 -1.73 -12.28 0.84
C VAL A 176 -0.31 -11.91 1.27
N ASP A 177 -0.02 -10.62 1.54
CA ASP A 177 1.36 -10.15 1.75
C ASP A 177 1.96 -10.41 3.15
N GLU A 178 1.21 -10.79 4.19
CA GLU A 178 1.75 -10.70 5.57
C GLU A 178 2.07 -12.00 6.33
N GLU A 179 1.54 -13.21 6.04
CA GLU A 179 1.75 -14.32 7.01
C GLU A 179 1.92 -15.77 6.52
N LEU A 180 1.87 -16.11 5.22
CA LEU A 180 1.94 -17.53 4.82
C LEU A 180 2.80 -17.78 3.59
N GLU A 181 3.95 -18.43 3.80
CA GLU A 181 4.97 -18.83 2.81
C GLU A 181 4.47 -19.72 1.64
N VAL A 182 3.18 -20.06 1.59
CA VAL A 182 2.58 -20.87 0.53
C VAL A 182 1.12 -20.43 0.29
N GLN A 183 0.92 -19.31 -0.39
CA GLN A 183 -0.40 -18.98 -0.97
C GLN A 183 -0.24 -18.64 -2.45
N GLU A 184 -1.13 -19.22 -3.27
CA GLU A 184 -1.28 -18.87 -4.69
C GLU A 184 -1.57 -17.36 -4.77
N GLU A 185 -0.77 -16.65 -5.56
CA GLU A 185 -0.99 -15.24 -5.87
C GLU A 185 -2.42 -15.05 -6.39
N VAL A 186 -3.22 -14.20 -5.73
CA VAL A 186 -4.61 -13.97 -6.15
C VAL A 186 -4.59 -13.17 -7.45
N ILE A 187 -4.74 -13.88 -8.57
CA ILE A 187 -4.82 -13.27 -9.89
C ILE A 187 -6.20 -12.64 -10.06
N LEU A 188 -6.24 -11.31 -10.25
CA LEU A 188 -7.46 -10.59 -10.55
C LEU A 188 -7.76 -10.70 -12.05
N GLU A 189 -8.69 -11.60 -12.40
CA GLU A 189 -9.18 -11.75 -13.77
C GLU A 189 -10.12 -10.60 -14.16
N HIS A 190 -9.65 -9.73 -15.05
CA HIS A 190 -10.39 -8.55 -15.51
C HIS A 190 -11.34 -8.81 -16.67
N LEU A 191 -11.00 -9.78 -17.52
CA LEU A 191 -11.70 -10.11 -18.76
C LEU A 191 -11.70 -11.64 -18.93
N PRO A 192 -12.77 -12.24 -19.48
CA PRO A 192 -12.74 -13.64 -19.87
C PRO A 192 -11.68 -13.90 -20.94
N GLU A 193 -10.95 -15.02 -20.85
CA GLU A 193 -9.84 -15.37 -21.75
C GLU A 193 -10.19 -15.22 -23.25
N ALA A 194 -11.33 -15.75 -23.68
CA ALA A 194 -11.76 -15.65 -25.07
C ALA A 194 -11.93 -14.19 -25.54
N VAL A 195 -12.42 -13.31 -24.66
CA VAL A 195 -12.60 -11.88 -24.96
C VAL A 195 -11.26 -11.16 -24.98
N LEU A 196 -10.33 -11.54 -24.08
CA LEU A 196 -8.99 -11.00 -24.05
C LEU A 196 -8.24 -11.30 -25.35
N GLN A 197 -8.31 -12.54 -25.85
CA GLN A 197 -7.71 -12.93 -27.13
C GLN A 197 -8.29 -12.12 -28.30
N ASP A 198 -9.61 -11.95 -28.36
CA ASP A 198 -10.25 -11.11 -29.39
C ASP A 198 -9.74 -9.66 -29.33
N ILE A 199 -9.62 -9.08 -28.13
CA ILE A 199 -9.12 -7.72 -27.91
C ILE A 199 -7.64 -7.58 -28.32
N ILE A 200 -6.80 -8.57 -28.00
CA ILE A 200 -5.39 -8.60 -28.40
C ILE A 200 -5.27 -8.64 -29.93
N CYS A 201 -6.04 -9.52 -30.59
CA CYS A 201 -6.07 -9.61 -32.05
C CYS A 201 -6.52 -8.30 -32.70
N ILE A 202 -7.60 -7.68 -32.20
CA ILE A 202 -8.08 -6.39 -32.73
C ILE A 202 -7.05 -5.28 -32.47
N SER A 203 -6.44 -5.23 -31.28
CA SER A 203 -5.41 -4.24 -30.94
C SER A 203 -4.20 -4.36 -31.86
N GLY A 204 -3.65 -5.56 -32.04
CA GLY A 204 -2.53 -5.82 -32.95
C GLY A 204 -2.86 -5.39 -34.38
N TRP A 205 -4.07 -5.70 -34.86
CA TRP A 205 -4.52 -5.28 -36.18
C TRP A 205 -4.65 -3.77 -36.31
N LEU A 206 -5.23 -3.08 -35.32
CA LEU A 206 -5.37 -1.62 -35.30
C LEU A 206 -4.02 -0.89 -35.18
N VAL A 207 -3.00 -1.53 -34.63
CA VAL A 207 -1.65 -0.95 -34.57
C VAL A 207 -0.98 -0.96 -35.94
N GLU A 208 -1.17 -2.03 -36.70
CA GLU A 208 -0.57 -2.19 -38.03
C GLU A 208 -1.32 -1.40 -39.11
N TYR A 209 -2.66 -1.42 -39.08
CA TYR A 209 -3.53 -0.86 -40.12
C TYR A 209 -4.32 0.39 -39.68
N GLY A 210 -4.20 0.81 -38.42
CA GLY A 210 -4.86 2.01 -37.90
C GLY A 210 -4.24 3.30 -38.40
N ARG A 211 -5.07 4.35 -38.53
CA ARG A 211 -4.61 5.71 -38.90
C ARG A 211 -4.28 6.55 -37.66
N ASN A 212 -4.86 6.21 -36.51
CA ASN A 212 -4.74 6.90 -35.25
C ASN A 212 -4.63 5.88 -34.10
N GLN A 213 -4.13 6.33 -32.96
CA GLN A 213 -3.96 5.51 -31.76
C GLN A 213 -5.16 5.69 -30.80
N ASP A 214 -6.32 6.10 -31.33
CA ASP A 214 -7.48 6.50 -30.53
C ASP A 214 -8.10 5.34 -29.76
N PHE A 215 -7.96 4.11 -30.24
CA PHE A 215 -8.41 2.92 -29.51
C PHE A 215 -7.69 2.77 -28.15
N MET A 216 -6.43 3.24 -28.04
CA MET A 216 -5.71 3.25 -26.76
C MET A 216 -6.33 4.25 -25.78
N ASN A 217 -6.85 5.38 -26.30
CA ASN A 217 -7.62 6.33 -25.50
C ASN A 217 -8.92 5.70 -25.00
N VAL A 218 -9.61 4.96 -25.86
CA VAL A 218 -10.80 4.19 -25.46
C VAL A 218 -10.48 3.17 -24.38
N TYR A 219 -9.38 2.45 -24.53
CA TYR A 219 -8.92 1.45 -23.56
C TYR A 219 -8.73 2.09 -22.18
N PHE A 220 -7.85 3.09 -22.07
CA PHE A 220 -7.55 3.65 -20.75
C PHE A 220 -8.77 4.35 -20.13
N GLN A 221 -9.65 4.97 -20.93
CA GLN A 221 -10.86 5.62 -20.41
C GLN A 221 -11.81 4.61 -19.75
N ILE A 222 -12.05 3.47 -20.41
CA ILE A 222 -12.93 2.42 -19.88
C ILE A 222 -12.28 1.83 -18.62
N ARG A 223 -11.01 1.44 -18.70
CA ARG A 223 -10.30 0.81 -17.57
C ARG A 223 -10.15 1.76 -16.37
N SER A 224 -9.83 3.05 -16.60
CA SER A 224 -9.79 4.11 -15.56
C SER A 224 -11.09 4.16 -14.77
N ASN A 225 -12.24 4.18 -15.47
CA ASN A 225 -13.54 4.22 -14.81
C ASN A 225 -13.77 3.00 -13.92
N GLN A 226 -13.38 1.81 -14.38
CA GLN A 226 -13.54 0.58 -13.60
C GLN A 226 -12.60 0.52 -12.39
N LEU A 227 -11.34 0.97 -12.53
CA LEU A 227 -10.38 1.10 -11.45
C LEU A 227 -10.92 2.02 -10.34
N ASP A 228 -11.32 3.24 -10.71
CA ASP A 228 -11.87 4.23 -9.77
C ASP A 228 -13.13 3.71 -9.07
N ARG A 229 -14.05 3.09 -9.81
CA ARG A 229 -15.27 2.48 -9.24
C ARG A 229 -14.97 1.32 -8.30
N SER A 230 -13.89 0.57 -8.51
CA SER A 230 -13.48 -0.53 -7.64
C SER A 230 -13.02 0.01 -6.28
N ILE A 231 -12.21 1.07 -6.28
CA ILE A 231 -11.73 1.74 -5.06
C ILE A 231 -12.90 2.41 -4.31
N LYS A 232 -13.78 3.14 -5.02
CA LYS A 232 -14.99 3.72 -4.43
C LYS A 232 -15.92 2.65 -3.85
N GLY A 233 -16.06 1.53 -4.54
CA GLY A 233 -16.84 0.38 -4.06
C GLY A 233 -16.27 -0.24 -2.78
N LEU A 234 -14.95 -0.29 -2.64
CA LEU A 234 -14.28 -0.74 -1.42
C LEU A 234 -14.55 0.22 -0.26
N LYS A 235 -14.42 1.53 -0.47
CA LYS A 235 -14.73 2.54 0.54
C LYS A 235 -16.19 2.44 1.03
N ASP A 236 -17.12 2.32 0.10
CA ASP A 236 -18.55 2.16 0.41
C ASP A 236 -18.84 0.87 1.19
N HIS A 237 -18.07 -0.20 0.95
CA HIS A 237 -18.19 -1.44 1.68
C HIS A 237 -17.81 -1.27 3.16
N PHE A 238 -16.73 -0.55 3.46
CA PHE A 238 -16.36 -0.20 4.85
C PHE A 238 -17.44 0.65 5.53
N ARG A 239 -18.02 1.62 4.83
CA ARG A 239 -19.13 2.46 5.34
C ARG A 239 -20.43 1.71 5.59
N LYS A 240 -20.74 0.68 4.79
CA LYS A 240 -21.99 -0.11 4.93
C LYS A 240 -21.89 -1.17 6.02
N ASN A 241 -20.74 -1.85 6.14
CA ASN A 241 -20.57 -2.89 7.16
C ASN A 241 -20.58 -2.29 8.57
N SER A 242 -20.09 -1.07 8.74
CA SER A 242 -20.17 -0.31 9.99
C SER A 242 -21.59 0.11 10.36
N ALA A 243 -22.43 0.48 9.39
CA ALA A 243 -23.85 0.78 9.63
C ALA A 243 -24.69 -0.47 10.00
N SER A 244 -24.22 -1.68 9.70
CA SER A 244 -24.93 -2.95 9.96
C SER A 244 -24.68 -3.56 11.34
N SER A 245 -23.86 -2.90 12.17
CA SER A 245 -23.61 -3.30 13.57
C SER A 245 -24.84 -3.14 14.49
N GLY A 246 -25.94 -2.56 13.99
CA GLY A 246 -27.23 -2.47 14.68
C GLY A 246 -28.26 -3.44 14.14
N ILE A 247 -28.50 -4.55 14.87
CA ILE A 247 -29.70 -5.41 14.80
C ILE A 247 -29.84 -6.25 13.51
N LEU A 248 -29.42 -7.52 13.60
CA LEU A 248 -29.92 -8.60 12.73
C LEU A 248 -31.24 -9.14 13.30
N TYR A 249 -32.37 -8.64 12.79
CA TYR A 249 -33.56 -9.48 12.61
C TYR A 249 -33.79 -9.66 11.11
N SER A 250 -33.63 -10.90 10.64
CA SER A 250 -33.95 -11.29 9.28
C SER A 250 -35.43 -11.07 8.97
N PRO A 251 -35.82 -10.56 7.79
CA PRO A 251 -37.18 -10.73 7.31
C PRO A 251 -37.33 -12.16 6.80
N ALA A 252 -38.12 -12.94 7.54
CA ALA A 252 -38.57 -14.27 7.12
C ALA A 252 -39.39 -14.14 5.82
N VAL A 253 -38.88 -14.69 4.72
CA VAL A 253 -39.69 -14.96 3.52
C VAL A 253 -40.34 -16.33 3.68
N GLN A 254 -41.68 -16.33 3.61
CA GLN A 254 -42.52 -17.49 3.76
C GLN A 254 -42.27 -18.54 2.68
N THR A 255 -42.24 -19.79 3.14
CA THR A 255 -42.09 -21.03 2.39
C THR A 255 -43.34 -21.36 1.57
N LYS A 256 -43.16 -21.70 0.29
CA LYS A 256 -43.97 -22.73 -0.38
C LYS A 256 -43.05 -23.71 -1.12
N ARG A 257 -43.11 -24.95 -0.66
CA ARG A 257 -42.42 -26.14 -1.20
C ARG A 257 -43.00 -26.55 -2.56
N LYS A 258 -42.14 -27.08 -3.43
CA LYS A 258 -42.47 -28.21 -4.29
C LYS A 258 -41.21 -29.04 -4.55
N ASP A 259 -41.28 -30.33 -4.22
CA ASP A 259 -40.23 -31.34 -4.27
C ASP A 259 -39.91 -31.80 -5.71
N THR A 260 -38.62 -32.05 -6.01
CA THR A 260 -38.09 -33.33 -6.54
C THR A 260 -36.55 -33.30 -6.67
N PRO A 261 -35.85 -34.46 -6.66
CA PRO A 261 -34.48 -34.58 -6.16
C PRO A 261 -33.43 -34.74 -7.28
N THR A 262 -32.19 -34.29 -7.05
CA THR A 262 -30.99 -35.10 -7.35
C THR A 262 -29.66 -34.44 -6.94
N LYS A 263 -28.79 -35.31 -6.43
CA LYS A 263 -27.31 -35.28 -6.32
C LYS A 263 -26.60 -34.16 -5.52
N LYS A 264 -26.07 -34.62 -4.38
CA LYS A 264 -25.05 -33.98 -3.54
C LYS A 264 -23.77 -33.68 -4.32
N VAL A 265 -23.22 -32.49 -4.12
CA VAL A 265 -21.81 -32.10 -4.33
C VAL A 265 -21.24 -31.75 -2.94
N PRO A 266 -19.99 -32.13 -2.60
CA PRO A 266 -19.49 -32.05 -1.23
C PRO A 266 -19.19 -30.61 -0.80
N LYS A 267 -19.51 -30.32 0.46
CA LYS A 267 -19.22 -29.05 1.16
C LYS A 267 -17.70 -28.86 1.29
N ARG A 268 -17.16 -27.70 0.87
CA ARG A 268 -15.88 -27.18 1.38
C ARG A 268 -16.08 -26.46 2.72
N PRO A 269 -15.15 -26.57 3.69
CA PRO A 269 -15.30 -25.99 5.03
C PRO A 269 -15.10 -24.48 5.03
N GLY A 270 -15.76 -23.79 5.96
CA GLY A 270 -15.93 -22.34 5.97
C GLY A 270 -14.67 -21.50 6.14
N THR A 271 -14.59 -20.44 5.34
CA THR A 271 -13.57 -19.38 5.40
C THR A 271 -14.09 -18.05 5.96
N ILE A 272 -15.39 -17.91 6.20
CA ILE A 272 -16.03 -16.65 6.64
C ILE A 272 -15.61 -16.22 8.06
N ARG A 273 -15.01 -17.11 8.87
CA ARG A 273 -14.58 -16.79 10.24
C ARG A 273 -13.16 -16.19 10.35
N LYS A 274 -12.34 -16.22 9.31
CA LYS A 274 -10.95 -15.71 9.40
C LYS A 274 -10.85 -14.20 9.21
N ALA A 275 -11.60 -13.61 8.27
CA ALA A 275 -11.66 -12.15 8.11
C ALA A 275 -12.23 -11.41 9.34
N GLN A 276 -13.09 -12.07 10.12
CA GLN A 276 -13.65 -11.51 11.36
C GLN A 276 -12.73 -11.56 12.57
N ASN A 277 -11.68 -12.41 12.57
CA ASN A 277 -10.78 -12.56 13.73
C ASN A 277 -9.56 -11.63 13.65
N LEU A 278 -9.08 -11.27 12.46
CA LEU A 278 -8.02 -10.26 12.29
C LEU A 278 -8.49 -8.85 12.68
N LEU A 279 -9.79 -8.54 12.51
CA LEU A 279 -10.40 -7.30 12.97
C LEU A 279 -10.34 -7.11 14.51
N LYS A 280 -10.12 -8.19 15.26
CA LYS A 280 -10.00 -8.14 16.73
C LYS A 280 -8.55 -8.07 17.21
N GLN A 281 -7.58 -8.50 16.41
CA GLN A 281 -6.19 -8.59 16.85
C GLN A 281 -5.49 -7.22 16.90
N TYR A 282 -5.90 -6.27 16.06
CA TYR A 282 -5.42 -4.88 16.13
C TYR A 282 -6.15 -4.01 17.16
N SER A 283 -7.29 -4.46 17.70
CA SER A 283 -8.10 -3.70 18.67
C SER A 283 -7.96 -4.21 20.12
N GLN A 284 -7.37 -5.40 20.37
CA GLN A 284 -7.37 -6.04 21.69
C GLN A 284 -6.02 -6.16 22.41
N HIS A 285 -5.00 -5.37 22.04
CA HIS A 285 -3.80 -5.29 22.88
C HIS A 285 -3.86 -4.09 23.83
N GLY A 286 -4.40 -4.35 25.02
CA GLY A 286 -4.18 -3.56 26.23
C GLY A 286 -5.42 -2.87 26.74
N LEU A 287 -6.16 -3.51 27.66
CA LEU A 287 -6.85 -2.88 28.80
C LEU A 287 -7.51 -3.98 29.65
N ASP A 288 -6.72 -4.71 30.46
CA ASP A 288 -7.24 -5.42 31.63
C ASP A 288 -6.82 -4.64 32.89
N GLY A 289 -7.70 -3.74 33.32
CA GLY A 289 -7.50 -2.88 34.48
C GLY A 289 -8.82 -2.39 35.05
N LYS A 290 -9.19 -2.95 36.21
CA LYS A 290 -10.41 -2.73 36.99
C LYS A 290 -11.03 -1.32 36.93
N LYS A 291 -12.35 -1.31 36.67
CA LYS A 291 -13.30 -0.20 36.84
C LYS A 291 -13.13 0.53 38.18
N GLY A 292 -12.89 1.83 38.10
CA GLY A 292 -13.15 2.82 39.15
C GLY A 292 -13.75 4.05 38.48
N GLY A 293 -14.96 4.43 38.86
CA GLY A 293 -15.79 5.40 38.14
C GLY A 293 -15.26 6.82 38.17
N SER A 294 -15.20 7.42 36.99
CA SER A 294 -15.11 8.86 36.75
C SER A 294 -16.09 9.19 35.63
N ASN A 295 -16.99 10.13 35.87
CA ASN A 295 -18.06 10.55 34.96
C ASN A 295 -17.52 11.25 33.72
N LEU A 296 -17.10 10.49 32.71
CA LEU A 296 -17.11 10.93 31.32
C LEU A 296 -18.34 10.30 30.65
N SER A 297 -19.26 11.15 30.24
CA SER A 297 -20.35 10.83 29.33
C SER A 297 -19.82 10.19 28.03
N PRO A 298 -20.56 9.24 27.42
CA PRO A 298 -20.07 8.40 26.34
C PRO A 298 -19.92 9.19 25.04
N ALA A 299 -18.68 9.32 24.56
CA ALA A 299 -18.34 9.76 23.20
C ALA A 299 -18.11 8.57 22.25
N GLU A 300 -18.57 7.37 22.62
CA GLU A 300 -18.35 6.10 21.92
C GLU A 300 -18.83 6.08 20.46
N GLY A 301 -19.63 7.05 20.00
CA GLY A 301 -20.14 7.10 18.62
C GLY A 301 -19.37 7.98 17.62
N LYS A 302 -18.41 8.80 18.07
CA LYS A 302 -17.63 9.67 17.17
C LYS A 302 -16.25 9.10 16.85
N ASP A 303 -15.62 8.46 17.84
CA ASP A 303 -14.31 7.86 17.68
C ASP A 303 -14.39 6.64 16.74
N ASP A 304 -15.40 5.78 16.90
CA ASP A 304 -15.65 4.63 16.01
C ASP A 304 -15.78 5.03 14.53
N VAL A 305 -16.46 6.16 14.24
CA VAL A 305 -16.67 6.62 12.84
C VAL A 305 -15.38 7.13 12.21
N LEU A 306 -14.55 7.84 12.98
CA LEU A 306 -13.25 8.32 12.50
C LEU A 306 -12.28 7.17 12.25
N ASP A 307 -12.25 6.17 13.13
CA ASP A 307 -11.43 4.97 12.97
C ASP A 307 -11.82 4.18 11.71
N ILE A 308 -13.12 4.06 11.42
CA ILE A 308 -13.60 3.45 10.17
C ILE A 308 -13.15 4.24 8.94
N GLU A 309 -13.19 5.57 8.97
CA GLU A 309 -12.75 6.39 7.84
C GLU A 309 -11.24 6.25 7.61
N ILE A 310 -10.45 6.22 8.67
CA ILE A 310 -8.99 5.99 8.64
C ILE A 310 -8.68 4.62 8.04
N ASP A 311 -9.31 3.55 8.56
CA ASP A 311 -9.12 2.19 8.09
C ASP A 311 -9.54 2.06 6.62
N SER A 312 -10.66 2.66 6.24
CA SER A 312 -11.13 2.63 4.85
C SER A 312 -10.12 3.29 3.90
N TYR A 313 -9.49 4.39 4.32
CA TYR A 313 -8.50 5.11 3.51
C TYR A 313 -7.20 4.31 3.38
N ILE A 314 -6.72 3.72 4.47
CA ILE A 314 -5.56 2.81 4.48
C ILE A 314 -5.75 1.67 3.48
N HIS A 315 -6.90 0.98 3.52
CA HIS A 315 -7.18 -0.10 2.58
C HIS A 315 -7.31 0.39 1.13
N CYS A 316 -7.83 1.60 0.90
CA CYS A 316 -7.89 2.17 -0.45
C CYS A 316 -6.51 2.46 -1.05
N ILE A 317 -5.51 2.84 -0.23
CA ILE A 317 -4.12 3.01 -0.68
C ILE A 317 -3.53 1.68 -1.14
N SER A 318 -3.65 0.64 -0.32
CA SER A 318 -3.19 -0.71 -0.69
C SER A 318 -3.93 -1.27 -1.90
N ALA A 319 -5.26 -1.07 -1.96
CA ALA A 319 -6.09 -1.47 -3.08
C ALA A 319 -5.64 -0.81 -4.39
N PHE A 320 -5.34 0.49 -4.36
CA PHE A 320 -4.85 1.19 -5.55
C PHE A 320 -3.59 0.54 -6.10
N VAL A 321 -2.62 0.21 -5.24
CA VAL A 321 -1.36 -0.44 -5.67
C VAL A 321 -1.65 -1.78 -6.33
N LYS A 322 -2.37 -2.69 -5.67
CA LYS A 322 -2.68 -4.03 -6.20
C LYS A 322 -3.50 -3.96 -7.50
N LEU A 323 -4.50 -3.08 -7.56
CA LEU A 323 -5.32 -2.91 -8.76
C LEU A 323 -4.51 -2.28 -9.90
N ALA A 324 -3.66 -1.28 -9.64
CA ALA A 324 -2.82 -0.66 -10.65
C ALA A 324 -1.77 -1.64 -11.21
N GLN A 325 -1.17 -2.49 -10.37
CA GLN A 325 -0.30 -3.59 -10.81
C GLN A 325 -1.04 -4.54 -11.75
N SER A 326 -2.27 -4.93 -11.36
CA SER A 326 -3.10 -5.83 -12.16
C SER A 326 -3.57 -5.19 -13.48
N GLU A 327 -3.91 -3.90 -13.49
CA GLU A 327 -4.21 -3.15 -14.73
C GLU A 327 -2.97 -3.03 -15.63
N TYR A 328 -1.77 -2.85 -15.07
CA TYR A 328 -0.54 -2.81 -15.84
C TYR A 328 -0.25 -4.16 -16.51
N ALA A 329 -0.45 -5.27 -15.80
CA ALA A 329 -0.31 -6.62 -16.37
C ALA A 329 -1.24 -6.80 -17.59
N LEU A 330 -2.53 -6.52 -17.43
CA LEU A 330 -3.50 -6.58 -18.53
C LEU A 330 -3.14 -5.65 -19.69
N LEU A 331 -2.71 -4.43 -19.38
CA LEU A 331 -2.31 -3.44 -20.36
C LEU A 331 -1.13 -3.91 -21.20
N THR A 332 -0.16 -4.64 -20.62
CA THR A 332 1.02 -5.11 -21.35
C THR A 332 0.70 -6.17 -22.40
N GLU A 333 -0.41 -6.90 -22.23
CA GLU A 333 -0.89 -7.88 -23.21
C GLU A 333 -1.60 -7.21 -24.40
N ILE A 334 -2.30 -6.09 -24.16
CA ILE A 334 -3.16 -5.45 -25.16
C ILE A 334 -2.45 -4.31 -25.89
N ILE A 335 -1.66 -3.50 -25.18
CA ILE A 335 -1.10 -2.24 -25.70
C ILE A 335 0.36 -2.42 -26.13
N PRO A 336 0.77 -1.90 -27.32
CA PRO A 336 2.16 -1.99 -27.79
C PRO A 336 3.16 -1.34 -26.84
N GLU A 337 4.34 -1.95 -26.70
CA GLU A 337 5.40 -1.57 -25.74
C GLU A 337 5.69 -0.06 -25.67
N HIS A 338 5.84 0.59 -26.82
CA HIS A 338 6.13 2.03 -26.91
C HIS A 338 5.05 2.93 -26.31
N HIS A 339 3.80 2.47 -26.25
CA HIS A 339 2.67 3.24 -25.73
C HIS A 339 2.27 2.84 -24.31
N GLN A 340 2.77 1.72 -23.78
CA GLN A 340 2.31 1.15 -22.51
C GLN A 340 2.42 2.14 -21.35
N LYS A 341 3.58 2.79 -21.18
CA LYS A 341 3.81 3.71 -20.06
C LYS A 341 2.90 4.94 -20.11
N LYS A 342 2.69 5.52 -21.29
CA LYS A 342 1.83 6.70 -21.47
C LYS A 342 0.35 6.36 -21.26
N THR A 343 -0.10 5.22 -21.80
CA THR A 343 -1.47 4.73 -21.65
C THR A 343 -1.74 4.37 -20.19
N PHE A 344 -0.79 3.71 -19.51
CA PHE A 344 -0.90 3.40 -18.08
C PHE A 344 -0.97 4.65 -17.22
N ASP A 345 -0.08 5.63 -17.46
CA ASP A 345 -0.10 6.90 -16.75
C ASP A 345 -1.46 7.60 -16.85
N SER A 346 -2.07 7.57 -18.05
CA SER A 346 -3.42 8.13 -18.28
C SER A 346 -4.54 7.31 -17.62
N LEU A 347 -4.42 5.98 -17.59
CA LEU A 347 -5.39 5.06 -17.01
C LEU A 347 -5.57 5.29 -15.50
N ILE A 348 -4.48 5.52 -14.78
CA ILE A 348 -4.51 5.60 -13.32
C ILE A 348 -4.87 7.00 -12.78
N GLN A 349 -4.87 8.05 -13.61
CA GLN A 349 -4.98 9.44 -13.13
C GLN A 349 -6.22 9.67 -12.27
N GLU A 350 -7.40 9.29 -12.75
CA GLU A 350 -8.67 9.58 -12.07
C GLU A 350 -8.74 8.92 -10.68
N ALA A 351 -8.41 7.63 -10.61
CA ALA A 351 -8.36 6.87 -9.37
C ALA A 351 -7.33 7.44 -8.39
N LEU A 352 -6.13 7.76 -8.90
CA LEU A 352 -5.05 8.33 -8.10
C LEU A 352 -5.40 9.74 -7.59
N ASP A 353 -5.93 10.61 -8.43
CA ASP A 353 -6.32 11.97 -8.04
C ASP A 353 -7.42 11.98 -6.98
N ASN A 354 -8.42 11.11 -7.12
CA ASN A 354 -9.47 10.96 -6.11
C ASN A 354 -8.91 10.46 -4.77
N LEU A 355 -7.93 9.55 -4.81
CA LEU A 355 -7.27 9.01 -3.61
C LEU A 355 -6.41 10.09 -2.91
N MET A 356 -5.65 10.87 -3.68
CA MET A 356 -4.86 11.98 -3.14
C MET A 356 -5.73 13.08 -2.57
N LEU A 357 -6.84 13.42 -3.24
CA LEU A 357 -7.82 14.40 -2.77
C LEU A 357 -8.43 13.97 -1.43
N GLU A 358 -8.70 12.67 -1.23
CA GLU A 358 -9.18 12.16 0.06
C GLU A 358 -8.12 12.34 1.16
N GLY A 359 -6.85 12.04 0.86
CA GLY A 359 -5.73 12.32 1.76
C GLY A 359 -5.64 13.81 2.12
N ASP A 360 -5.76 14.70 1.15
CA ASP A 360 -5.76 16.16 1.38
C ASP A 360 -6.96 16.63 2.20
N ASN A 361 -8.12 15.99 2.06
CA ASN A 361 -9.30 16.25 2.89
C ASN A 361 -9.04 15.89 4.36
N ILE A 362 -8.36 14.77 4.63
CA ILE A 362 -7.96 14.34 5.97
C ILE A 362 -6.95 15.34 6.57
N VAL A 363 -5.94 15.73 5.79
CA VAL A 363 -4.97 16.77 6.20
C VAL A 363 -5.69 18.09 6.52
N SER A 364 -6.65 18.49 5.69
CA SER A 364 -7.45 19.71 5.89
C SER A 364 -8.34 19.62 7.12
N ALA A 365 -8.91 18.44 7.41
CA ALA A 365 -9.71 18.20 8.61
C ALA A 365 -8.85 18.31 9.88
N ALA A 366 -7.68 17.67 9.89
CA ALA A 366 -6.72 17.78 11.00
C ALA A 366 -6.27 19.23 11.20
N ARG A 367 -5.93 19.96 10.12
CA ARG A 367 -5.58 21.39 10.18
C ARG A 367 -6.69 22.23 10.84
N ARG A 368 -7.96 21.99 10.51
CA ARG A 368 -9.10 22.69 11.13
C ARG A 368 -9.30 22.33 12.60
N ALA A 369 -9.01 21.09 13.00
CA ALA A 369 -9.06 20.67 14.40
C ALA A 369 -7.96 21.35 15.23
N ILE A 370 -6.73 21.39 14.71
CA ILE A 370 -5.59 22.07 15.34
C ILE A 370 -5.89 23.55 15.59
N ILE A 371 -6.49 24.27 14.62
CA ILE A 371 -6.91 25.68 14.79
C ILE A 371 -7.92 25.85 15.93
N ARG A 372 -8.73 24.83 16.22
CA ARG A 372 -9.70 24.82 17.33
C ARG A 372 -9.08 24.35 18.65
N HIS A 373 -7.75 24.25 18.73
CA HIS A 373 -7.01 23.70 19.86
C HIS A 373 -7.32 22.22 20.15
N ASP A 374 -7.86 21.48 19.17
CA ASP A 374 -8.02 20.04 19.24
C ASP A 374 -6.81 19.36 18.59
N TYR A 375 -5.75 19.26 19.40
CA TYR A 375 -4.48 18.65 18.98
C TYR A 375 -4.55 17.13 18.88
N SER A 376 -5.58 16.49 19.46
CA SER A 376 -5.78 15.04 19.39
C SER A 376 -6.01 14.55 17.96
N ALA A 377 -6.48 15.43 17.07
CA ALA A 377 -6.64 15.14 15.64
C ALA A 377 -5.32 14.80 14.92
N VAL A 378 -4.14 15.07 15.51
CA VAL A 378 -2.87 14.57 14.95
C VAL A 378 -2.78 13.04 15.03
N LEU A 379 -3.45 12.43 16.00
CA LEU A 379 -3.43 10.99 16.20
C LEU A 379 -4.05 10.25 15.01
N THR A 380 -5.00 10.86 14.30
CA THR A 380 -5.60 10.28 13.09
C THR A 380 -4.63 10.30 11.90
N ILE A 381 -3.63 11.18 11.89
CA ILE A 381 -2.62 11.27 10.83
C ILE A 381 -1.60 10.12 10.97
N PHE A 382 -1.25 9.70 12.19
CA PHE A 382 -0.14 8.77 12.39
C PHE A 382 -0.35 7.40 11.73
N PRO A 383 -1.49 6.69 11.89
CA PRO A 383 -1.72 5.41 11.21
C PRO A 383 -1.62 5.53 9.69
N ILE A 384 -2.22 6.58 9.13
CA ILE A 384 -2.22 6.84 7.69
C ILE A 384 -0.80 7.10 7.20
N LEU A 385 -0.08 8.02 7.83
CA LEU A 385 1.28 8.37 7.45
C LEU A 385 2.22 7.15 7.55
N ARG A 386 2.06 6.32 8.58
CA ARG A 386 2.79 5.06 8.73
C ARG A 386 2.55 4.14 7.53
N HIS A 387 1.28 3.93 7.18
CA HIS A 387 0.91 3.10 6.04
C HIS A 387 1.43 3.66 4.71
N LEU A 388 1.25 4.96 4.44
CA LEU A 388 1.76 5.61 3.23
C LEU A 388 3.28 5.44 3.08
N LYS A 389 4.04 5.51 4.17
CA LYS A 389 5.49 5.29 4.17
C LYS A 389 5.86 3.82 3.94
N GLN A 390 5.11 2.87 4.49
CA GLN A 390 5.31 1.44 4.28
C GLN A 390 5.03 1.06 2.82
N THR A 391 3.91 1.51 2.27
CA THR A 391 3.49 1.22 0.89
C THR A 391 4.28 2.01 -0.16
N LYS A 392 5.10 2.98 0.24
CA LYS A 392 5.83 3.86 -0.69
C LYS A 392 6.67 3.11 -1.71
N ALA A 393 7.38 2.05 -1.29
CA ALA A 393 8.25 1.29 -2.20
C ALA A 393 7.45 0.59 -3.31
N ASP A 394 6.34 -0.05 -2.94
CA ASP A 394 5.44 -0.72 -3.89
C ASP A 394 4.76 0.28 -4.81
N PHE A 395 4.41 1.45 -4.28
CA PHE A 395 3.85 2.55 -5.04
C PHE A 395 4.84 3.10 -6.07
N ASP A 396 6.09 3.35 -5.66
CA ASP A 396 7.16 3.83 -6.54
C ASP A 396 7.49 2.79 -7.65
N SER A 397 7.48 1.49 -7.29
CA SER A 397 7.65 0.38 -8.23
C SER A 397 6.50 0.31 -9.25
N THR A 398 5.26 0.38 -8.77
CA THR A 398 4.05 0.32 -9.62
C THR A 398 3.99 1.51 -10.58
N LEU A 399 4.41 2.69 -10.14
CA LEU A 399 4.42 3.91 -10.97
C LEU A 399 5.68 4.08 -11.81
N GLN A 400 6.55 3.07 -11.89
CA GLN A 400 7.78 3.15 -12.65
C GLN A 400 7.51 3.40 -14.14
N GLY A 401 8.06 4.51 -14.65
CA GLY A 401 7.93 4.93 -16.05
C GLY A 401 6.76 5.88 -16.34
N THR A 402 5.94 6.23 -15.33
CA THR A 402 4.93 7.30 -15.45
C THR A 402 5.56 8.69 -15.33
N ALA A 403 4.80 9.75 -15.64
CA ALA A 403 5.24 11.13 -15.53
C ALA A 403 5.73 11.49 -14.11
N ALA A 404 6.68 12.42 -14.02
CA ALA A 404 7.19 12.90 -12.74
C ALA A 404 6.08 13.51 -11.87
N SER A 405 5.11 14.20 -12.48
CA SER A 405 3.93 14.73 -11.79
C SER A 405 3.11 13.64 -11.11
N THR A 406 2.96 12.47 -11.75
CA THR A 406 2.23 11.32 -11.22
C THR A 406 2.97 10.70 -10.03
N LYS A 407 4.28 10.42 -10.19
CA LYS A 407 5.12 9.84 -9.14
C LYS A 407 5.24 10.72 -7.89
N ASN A 408 5.18 12.04 -8.07
CA ASN A 408 5.32 12.99 -6.98
C ASN A 408 4.03 13.21 -6.17
N LYS A 409 2.87 12.68 -6.58
CA LYS A 409 1.60 12.86 -5.85
C LYS A 409 1.65 12.29 -4.43
N LEU A 410 2.04 11.01 -4.28
CA LEU A 410 2.14 10.37 -2.96
C LEU A 410 3.21 11.04 -2.05
N PRO A 411 4.45 11.31 -2.52
CA PRO A 411 5.42 12.08 -1.74
C PRO A 411 4.90 13.45 -1.30
N THR A 412 4.19 14.17 -2.16
CA THR A 412 3.61 15.48 -1.80
C THR A 412 2.59 15.35 -0.67
N LEU A 413 1.73 14.33 -0.73
CA LEU A 413 0.77 14.05 0.34
C LEU A 413 1.47 13.67 1.66
N ILE A 414 2.50 12.83 1.61
CA ILE A 414 3.32 12.45 2.78
C ILE A 414 3.92 13.71 3.42
N THR A 415 4.57 14.57 2.64
CA THR A 415 5.16 15.83 3.14
C THR A 415 4.09 16.77 3.73
N SER A 416 2.91 16.83 3.11
CA SER A 416 1.77 17.61 3.61
C SER A 416 1.30 17.11 4.98
N MET A 417 1.13 15.79 5.12
CA MET A 417 0.77 15.13 6.39
C MET A 417 1.84 15.34 7.47
N GLU A 418 3.12 15.20 7.13
CA GLU A 418 4.22 15.45 8.06
C GLU A 418 4.27 16.89 8.54
N THR A 419 4.09 17.85 7.62
CA THR A 419 4.11 19.28 7.96
C THR A 419 2.95 19.65 8.88
N VAL A 420 1.75 19.14 8.62
CA VAL A 420 0.59 19.39 9.50
C VAL A 420 0.76 18.69 10.85
N GLY A 421 1.24 17.46 10.87
CA GLY A 421 1.44 16.73 12.12
C GLY A 421 2.53 17.34 12.99
N ALA A 422 3.67 17.73 12.41
CA ALA A 422 4.74 18.39 13.17
C ALA A 422 4.29 19.75 13.70
N LYS A 423 3.53 20.51 12.90
CA LYS A 423 2.91 21.76 13.37
C LYS A 423 1.93 21.52 14.52
N ALA A 424 1.14 20.45 14.47
CA ALA A 424 0.25 20.07 15.58
C ALA A 424 1.01 19.78 16.87
N LEU A 425 2.11 19.04 16.77
CA LEU A 425 2.99 18.72 17.91
C LEU A 425 3.59 19.99 18.52
N GLU A 426 4.08 20.90 17.68
CA GLU A 426 4.67 22.16 18.13
C GLU A 426 3.63 23.08 18.79
N GLU A 427 2.46 23.27 18.15
CA GLU A 427 1.38 24.07 18.71
C GLU A 427 0.82 23.47 20.01
N PHE A 428 0.79 22.13 20.13
CA PHE A 428 0.45 21.47 21.39
C PHE A 428 1.44 21.82 22.50
N ALA A 429 2.75 21.75 22.21
CA ALA A 429 3.77 22.12 23.18
C ALA A 429 3.67 23.60 23.62
N ASP A 430 3.33 24.49 22.68
CA ASP A 430 3.07 25.91 22.96
C ASP A 430 1.76 26.13 23.73
N SER A 431 0.72 25.34 23.46
CA SER A 431 -0.54 25.41 24.20
C SER A 431 -0.35 25.11 25.68
N ILE A 432 0.48 24.11 26.01
CA ILE A 432 0.84 23.77 27.40
C ILE A 432 1.61 24.91 28.05
N LYS A 433 2.55 25.52 27.32
CA LYS A 433 3.34 26.64 27.82
C LYS A 433 2.47 27.85 28.16
N ASN A 434 1.49 28.13 27.31
CA ASN A 434 0.64 29.33 27.37
C ASN A 434 -0.71 29.11 28.06
N ASP A 435 -0.95 27.93 28.64
CA ASP A 435 -2.20 27.62 29.34
C ASP A 435 -2.43 28.63 30.49
N PRO A 436 -3.63 29.24 30.60
CA PRO A 436 -3.87 30.38 31.48
C PRO A 436 -3.72 30.03 32.96
N ASP A 437 -2.97 30.85 33.68
CA ASP A 437 -2.71 30.78 35.13
C ASP A 437 -3.69 31.66 35.94
N LYS A 438 -4.97 31.61 35.57
CA LYS A 438 -6.03 32.40 36.23
C LYS A 438 -6.69 31.59 37.35
N GLU A 439 -7.09 32.28 38.42
CA GLU A 439 -7.67 31.67 39.63
C GLU A 439 -8.87 30.76 39.37
N TYR A 440 -9.74 31.09 38.39
CA TYR A 440 -10.90 30.25 38.06
C TYR A 440 -10.54 28.85 37.53
N ASN A 441 -9.31 28.68 37.01
CA ASN A 441 -8.80 27.43 36.44
C ASN A 441 -7.97 26.64 37.47
N MET A 442 -7.80 27.16 38.69
CA MET A 442 -6.96 26.54 39.70
C MET A 442 -7.78 25.67 40.67
N PRO A 443 -7.35 24.42 40.95
CA PRO A 443 -8.04 23.58 41.92
C PRO A 443 -7.88 24.14 43.33
N LYS A 444 -8.98 24.37 44.05
CA LYS A 444 -8.97 24.98 45.38
C LYS A 444 -8.28 24.13 46.45
N ASP A 445 -8.21 22.82 46.24
CA ASP A 445 -7.60 21.82 47.12
C ASP A 445 -6.14 21.53 46.78
N GLY A 446 -5.59 22.12 45.71
CA GLY A 446 -4.23 21.87 45.24
C GLY A 446 -4.04 20.47 44.64
N THR A 447 -5.10 19.81 44.16
CA THR A 447 -4.97 18.51 43.47
C THR A 447 -4.25 18.60 42.12
N VAL A 448 -4.11 17.46 41.42
CA VAL A 448 -3.53 17.40 40.07
C VAL A 448 -4.35 18.25 39.11
N HIS A 449 -3.68 19.09 38.32
CA HIS A 449 -4.32 19.97 37.34
C HIS A 449 -4.69 19.20 36.08
N GLU A 450 -5.81 19.54 35.44
CA GLU A 450 -6.27 18.87 34.22
C GLU A 450 -5.25 18.94 33.07
N LEU A 451 -4.59 20.10 32.91
CA LEU A 451 -3.44 20.27 32.01
C LEU A 451 -2.38 19.17 32.17
N THR A 452 -2.06 18.76 33.40
CA THR A 452 -1.07 17.72 33.67
C THR A 452 -1.57 16.35 33.23
N SER A 453 -2.82 15.98 33.53
CA SER A 453 -3.38 14.71 33.07
C SER A 453 -3.50 14.66 31.56
N ASN A 454 -3.95 15.73 30.91
CA ASN A 454 -4.12 15.80 29.46
C ASN A 454 -2.78 15.76 28.72
N ALA A 455 -1.76 16.47 29.23
CA ALA A 455 -0.41 16.43 28.67
C ALA A 455 0.19 15.03 28.72
N ILE A 456 0.08 14.35 29.86
CA ILE A 456 0.57 12.99 30.03
C ILE A 456 -0.19 12.00 29.14
N LEU A 457 -1.52 12.11 29.07
CA LEU A 457 -2.34 11.25 28.22
C LEU A 457 -1.93 11.36 26.75
N PHE A 458 -1.75 12.58 26.25
CA PHE A 458 -1.30 12.82 24.88
C PHE A 458 0.09 12.22 24.62
N LEU A 459 1.05 12.43 25.55
CA LEU A 459 2.38 11.84 25.43
C LEU A 459 2.34 10.30 25.43
N GLN A 460 1.44 9.70 26.21
CA GLN A 460 1.24 8.25 26.21
C GLN A 460 0.69 7.75 24.88
N GLN A 461 -0.26 8.46 24.26
CA GLN A 461 -0.79 8.11 22.93
C GLN A 461 0.27 8.21 21.82
N LEU A 462 1.30 9.06 21.98
CA LEU A 462 2.44 9.10 21.06
C LEU A 462 3.34 7.86 21.10
N LEU A 463 3.26 7.04 22.16
CA LEU A 463 4.08 5.83 22.29
C LEU A 463 3.75 4.78 21.22
N ASP A 464 2.51 4.71 20.76
CA ASP A 464 2.08 3.76 19.72
C ASP A 464 2.68 4.11 18.34
N PHE A 465 3.14 5.35 18.18
CA PHE A 465 3.60 5.93 16.92
C PHE A 465 5.01 6.53 17.00
N GLN A 466 5.88 6.01 17.89
CA GLN A 466 7.23 6.56 18.12
C GLN A 466 8.04 6.77 16.83
N GLU A 467 8.09 5.76 15.97
CA GLU A 467 8.82 5.82 14.70
C GLU A 467 8.23 6.88 13.76
N THR A 468 6.91 6.90 13.64
CA THR A 468 6.19 7.83 12.75
C THR A 468 6.32 9.27 13.25
N ALA A 469 6.13 9.51 14.54
CA ALA A 469 6.27 10.82 15.16
C ALA A 469 7.73 11.32 15.12
N GLY A 470 8.70 10.45 15.40
CA GLY A 470 10.12 10.77 15.30
C GLY A 470 10.53 11.14 13.88
N ALA A 471 10.12 10.35 12.88
CA ALA A 471 10.40 10.62 11.47
C ALA A 471 9.72 11.91 10.98
N MET A 472 8.50 12.18 11.43
CA MET A 472 7.76 13.42 11.14
C MET A 472 8.47 14.66 11.71
N LEU A 473 8.97 14.59 12.95
CA LEU A 473 9.78 15.67 13.53
C LEU A 473 11.11 15.82 12.78
N ALA A 474 11.74 14.72 12.38
CA ALA A 474 12.98 14.72 11.62
C ALA A 474 12.82 15.38 10.24
N SER A 475 11.69 15.18 9.54
CA SER A 475 11.49 15.74 8.20
C SER A 475 11.39 17.27 8.19
N GLN A 476 10.91 17.88 9.27
CA GLN A 476 10.91 19.34 9.42
C GLN A 476 12.31 19.90 9.72
N VAL A 477 13.11 19.20 10.54
CA VAL A 477 14.46 19.65 10.91
C VAL A 477 15.44 19.47 9.74
N LEU A 478 15.29 18.38 8.97
CA LEU A 478 16.11 18.07 7.80
C LEU A 478 15.64 18.81 6.53
N GLY A 479 14.39 19.29 6.52
CA GLY A 479 13.75 19.96 5.37
C GLY A 479 14.32 21.33 5.03
N ASP A 480 14.94 22.04 5.98
CA ASP A 480 15.47 23.40 5.77
C ASP A 480 16.98 23.53 5.99
N THR A 481 17.69 22.52 6.50
CA THR A 481 19.14 22.64 6.73
C THR A 481 19.84 21.28 6.75
N TYR A 482 20.81 21.11 5.83
CA TYR A 482 21.75 20.00 5.70
C TYR A 482 21.27 18.71 4.99
N ASN A 483 21.80 18.51 3.78
CA ASN A 483 22.31 17.19 3.38
C ASN A 483 23.20 16.70 4.54
N ILE A 484 22.79 15.63 5.22
CA ILE A 484 23.66 14.93 6.18
C ILE A 484 24.97 14.61 5.43
N PRO A 485 26.15 15.06 5.91
CA PRO A 485 27.41 14.60 5.35
C PRO A 485 27.48 13.10 5.59
N LEU A 486 27.16 12.32 4.55
CA LEU A 486 27.52 10.91 4.51
C LEU A 486 29.04 10.87 4.53
N ASP A 487 29.63 10.44 5.64
CA ASP A 487 31.01 9.97 5.62
C ASP A 487 31.05 8.81 4.60
N PRO A 488 31.82 8.88 3.50
CA PRO A 488 31.78 7.90 2.41
C PRO A 488 32.18 6.48 2.79
N ARG A 489 32.50 6.25 4.07
CA ARG A 489 32.95 4.97 4.64
C ARG A 489 31.86 4.13 5.28
N GLU A 490 30.62 4.63 5.36
CA GLU A 490 29.52 3.92 6.01
C GLU A 490 28.68 3.13 5.00
N THR A 491 28.83 1.81 5.03
CA THR A 491 28.02 0.82 4.29
C THR A 491 26.52 1.05 4.52
N SER A 492 25.67 0.75 3.53
CA SER A 492 24.22 1.02 3.50
C SER A 492 23.41 0.55 4.72
N SER A 493 23.95 -0.37 5.53
CA SER A 493 23.37 -0.89 6.77
C SER A 493 23.53 0.03 8.00
N SER A 494 24.51 0.94 8.05
CA SER A 494 24.72 1.84 9.20
C SER A 494 23.98 3.17 9.05
N ALA A 495 23.71 3.63 7.83
CA ALA A 495 22.94 4.84 7.55
C ALA A 495 21.46 4.75 8.01
N SER A 496 20.82 3.58 7.86
CA SER A 496 19.44 3.35 8.32
C SER A 496 19.34 3.34 9.85
N SER A 497 20.31 2.73 10.53
CA SER A 497 20.41 2.73 11.99
C SER A 497 20.62 4.14 12.56
N TYR A 498 21.46 4.96 11.90
CA TYR A 498 21.70 6.34 12.31
C TYR A 498 20.46 7.23 12.19
N SER A 499 19.70 7.09 11.09
CA SER A 499 18.44 7.82 10.87
C SER A 499 17.35 7.47 11.91
N SER A 500 17.24 6.20 12.28
CA SER A 500 16.32 5.74 13.33
C SER A 500 16.71 6.29 14.71
N GLU A 501 18.00 6.25 15.05
CA GLU A 501 18.50 6.79 16.32
C GLU A 501 18.33 8.32 16.41
N PHE A 502 18.56 9.03 15.31
CA PHE A 502 18.32 10.47 15.20
C PHE A 502 16.84 10.82 15.43
N SER A 503 15.92 10.12 14.75
CA SER A 503 14.48 10.31 14.90
C SER A 503 14.01 10.05 16.34
N ARG A 504 14.54 9.00 16.97
CA ARG A 504 14.28 8.68 18.39
C ARG A 504 14.78 9.78 19.33
N ARG A 505 15.96 10.36 19.08
CA ARG A 505 16.49 11.50 19.86
C ARG A 505 15.62 12.75 19.71
N LEU A 506 15.14 13.04 18.51
CA LEU A 506 14.23 14.17 18.29
C LEU A 506 12.91 14.01 19.03
N LEU A 507 12.31 12.81 18.98
CA LEU A 507 11.10 12.50 19.75
C LEU A 507 11.35 12.68 21.26
N SER A 508 12.47 12.17 21.79
CA SER A 508 12.87 12.38 23.19
C SER A 508 13.00 13.87 23.52
N SER A 509 13.63 14.66 22.64
CA SER A 509 13.78 16.11 22.82
C SER A 509 12.41 16.81 22.86
N TYR A 510 11.48 16.42 21.98
CA TYR A 510 10.11 16.92 21.96
C TYR A 510 9.36 16.60 23.26
N ILE A 511 9.39 15.34 23.72
CA ILE A 511 8.75 14.92 24.97
C ILE A 511 9.33 15.72 26.15
N CYS A 512 10.66 15.86 26.22
CA CYS A 512 11.32 16.68 27.24
C CYS A 512 10.90 18.16 27.17
N LYS A 513 10.73 18.72 25.98
CA LYS A 513 10.22 20.09 25.78
C LYS A 513 8.80 20.24 26.33
N VAL A 514 7.90 19.30 26.03
CA VAL A 514 6.52 19.29 26.55
C VAL A 514 6.52 19.22 28.08
N LEU A 515 7.28 18.29 28.67
CA LEU A 515 7.39 18.16 30.12
C LEU A 515 8.00 19.41 30.78
N GLY A 516 9.01 20.02 30.17
CA GLY A 516 9.61 21.27 30.64
C GLY A 516 8.64 22.45 30.56
N ASN A 517 7.88 22.58 29.47
CA ASN A 517 6.82 23.58 29.33
C ASN A 517 5.74 23.39 30.39
N LEU A 518 5.31 22.14 30.62
CA LEU A 518 4.33 21.81 31.66
C LEU A 518 4.86 22.19 33.05
N GLN A 519 6.11 21.83 33.37
CA GLN A 519 6.73 22.17 34.64
C GLN A 519 6.79 23.70 34.86
N LEU A 520 7.24 24.46 33.86
CA LEU A 520 7.30 25.92 33.94
C LEU A 520 5.91 26.54 34.11
N ASN A 521 4.92 26.03 33.38
CA ASN A 521 3.54 26.52 33.49
C ASN A 521 2.95 26.21 34.89
N LEU A 522 3.18 25.01 35.42
CA LEU A 522 2.78 24.63 36.79
C LEU A 522 3.42 25.52 37.86
N LEU A 523 4.68 25.91 37.68
CA LEU A 523 5.37 26.86 38.57
C LEU A 523 4.76 28.27 38.53
N SER A 524 4.26 28.72 37.38
CA SER A 524 3.52 29.99 37.29
C SER A 524 2.17 29.86 37.99
N LYS A 525 1.42 28.78 37.70
CA LYS A 525 0.13 28.47 38.31
C LYS A 525 0.19 28.34 39.84
N SER A 526 1.25 27.74 40.39
CA SER A 526 1.39 27.60 41.84
C SER A 526 1.48 28.94 42.57
N LYS A 527 1.88 30.03 41.90
CA LYS A 527 1.98 31.38 42.49
C LYS A 527 0.62 32.07 42.64
N VAL A 528 -0.45 31.50 42.08
CA VAL A 528 -1.81 32.02 42.20
C VAL A 528 -2.35 31.79 43.60
N TYR A 529 -1.92 30.72 44.29
CA TYR A 529 -2.31 30.47 45.67
C TYR A 529 -1.65 31.48 46.61
N GLU A 530 -2.42 32.04 47.53
CA GLU A 530 -1.92 32.94 48.58
C GLU A 530 -1.06 32.18 49.62
N ASP A 531 -1.46 30.95 49.95
CA ASP A 531 -0.73 30.10 50.90
C ASP A 531 0.39 29.33 50.19
N SER A 532 1.64 29.64 50.54
CA SER A 532 2.83 28.99 49.98
C SER A 532 2.90 27.49 50.25
N ALA A 533 2.26 27.00 51.31
CA ALA A 533 2.18 25.57 51.58
C ALA A 533 1.15 24.87 50.69
N LEU A 534 0.06 25.55 50.29
CA LEU A 534 -0.86 25.04 49.27
C LEU A 534 -0.20 25.03 47.89
N SER A 535 0.56 26.07 47.54
CA SER A 535 1.41 26.08 46.33
C SER A 535 2.34 24.87 46.27
N ALA A 536 2.96 24.53 47.41
CA ALA A 536 3.86 23.38 47.52
C ALA A 536 3.12 22.04 47.38
N VAL A 537 1.94 21.89 47.99
CA VAL A 537 1.09 20.69 47.83
C VAL A 537 0.66 20.51 46.38
N PHE A 538 0.27 21.59 45.71
CA PHE A 538 -0.07 21.58 44.29
C PHE A 538 1.08 21.09 43.41
N LEU A 539 2.27 21.69 43.57
CA LEU A 539 3.45 21.27 42.81
C LEU A 539 3.86 19.83 43.13
N HIS A 540 3.82 19.43 44.40
CA HIS A 540 4.06 18.06 44.83
C HIS A 540 3.14 17.07 44.10
N ASN A 541 1.83 17.33 44.08
CA ASN A 541 0.84 16.44 43.48
C ASN A 541 1.08 16.28 41.98
N ASN A 542 1.31 17.38 41.26
CA ASN A 542 1.53 17.34 39.82
C ASN A 542 2.88 16.70 39.45
N TYR A 543 3.96 16.99 40.18
CA TYR A 543 5.25 16.34 39.94
C TYR A 543 5.24 14.85 40.24
N ASN A 544 4.59 14.44 41.34
CA ASN A 544 4.42 13.01 41.64
C ASN A 544 3.56 12.31 40.56
N TYR A 545 2.49 12.96 40.08
CA TYR A 545 1.68 12.41 39.00
C TYR A 545 2.48 12.23 37.71
N ILE A 546 3.27 13.24 37.31
CA ILE A 546 4.16 13.16 36.14
C ILE A 546 5.15 12.00 36.31
N LEU A 547 5.89 11.96 37.43
CA LEU A 547 6.88 10.93 37.69
C LEU A 547 6.28 9.51 37.65
N LYS A 548 5.20 9.28 38.40
CA LYS A 548 4.51 7.98 38.41
C LYS A 548 3.96 7.59 37.04
N SER A 549 3.54 8.57 36.23
CA SER A 549 3.04 8.30 34.88
C SER A 549 4.17 7.96 33.90
N LEU A 550 5.34 8.60 34.04
CA LEU A 550 6.54 8.25 33.30
C LEU A 550 7.03 6.85 33.67
N GLU A 551 7.05 6.50 34.95
CA GLU A 551 7.47 5.18 35.44
C GLU A 551 6.53 4.04 35.01
N LYS A 552 5.23 4.32 34.90
CA LYS A 552 4.21 3.33 34.48
C LYS A 552 4.20 3.06 32.97
N SER A 553 4.89 3.87 32.16
CA SER A 553 4.85 3.79 30.71
C SER A 553 6.26 3.73 30.12
N GLU A 554 6.39 3.45 28.82
CA GLU A 554 7.68 3.48 28.14
C GLU A 554 8.22 4.91 27.94
N LEU A 555 7.48 5.94 28.36
CA LEU A 555 7.91 7.34 28.28
C LEU A 555 9.23 7.58 29.01
N ILE A 556 9.47 6.92 30.15
CA ILE A 556 10.74 7.10 30.87
C ILE A 556 11.94 6.62 30.04
N GLN A 557 11.77 5.56 29.25
CA GLN A 557 12.81 5.04 28.36
C GLN A 557 13.11 5.98 27.20
N LEU A 558 12.09 6.71 26.71
CA LEU A 558 12.28 7.76 25.73
C LEU A 558 12.96 8.99 26.34
N VAL A 559 12.43 9.53 27.43
CA VAL A 559 12.98 10.72 28.10
C VAL A 559 14.45 10.54 28.48
N THR A 560 14.84 9.34 28.92
CA THR A 560 16.24 9.04 29.31
C THR A 560 17.22 9.00 28.13
N VAL A 561 16.75 8.99 26.88
CA VAL A 561 17.59 9.14 25.68
C VAL A 561 18.32 10.49 25.69
N THR A 562 17.61 11.58 26.02
CA THR A 562 18.21 12.92 26.11
C THR A 562 18.47 13.37 27.55
N GLN A 563 17.62 13.00 28.50
CA GLN A 563 17.70 13.43 29.90
C GLN A 563 17.90 12.26 30.87
N LYS A 564 19.15 11.81 31.00
CA LYS A 564 19.52 10.61 31.79
C LYS A 564 19.13 10.65 33.28
N LYS A 565 18.99 11.85 33.87
CA LYS A 565 18.68 12.05 35.29
C LYS A 565 17.24 12.50 35.55
N ALA A 566 16.34 12.37 34.57
CA ALA A 566 14.96 12.89 34.67
C ALA A 566 14.23 12.39 35.93
N GLU A 567 14.31 11.10 36.22
CA GLU A 567 13.67 10.48 37.39
C GLU A 567 14.17 11.11 38.71
N SER A 568 15.49 11.12 38.92
CA SER A 568 16.10 11.72 40.12
C SER A 568 15.79 13.21 40.24
N SER A 569 15.75 13.95 39.12
CA SER A 569 15.39 15.37 39.12
C SER A 569 13.94 15.60 39.59
N TYR A 570 12.98 14.78 39.16
CA TYR A 570 11.61 14.87 39.66
C TYR A 570 11.51 14.47 41.14
N GLN A 571 12.23 13.43 41.57
CA GLN A 571 12.29 13.04 42.99
C GLN A 571 12.83 14.17 43.87
N GLU A 572 13.89 14.86 43.44
CA GLU A 572 14.44 16.03 44.13
C GLU A 572 13.41 17.17 44.21
N LEU A 573 12.71 17.47 43.12
CA LEU A 573 11.65 18.50 43.09
C LEU A 573 10.50 18.16 44.06
N ILE A 574 10.06 16.90 44.08
CA ILE A 574 9.01 16.42 44.99
C ILE A 574 9.46 16.61 46.45
N LEU A 575 10.67 16.18 46.79
CA LEU A 575 11.24 16.34 48.13
C LEU A 575 11.36 17.81 48.54
N GLN A 576 11.77 18.70 47.63
CA GLN A 576 11.81 20.13 47.88
C GLN A 576 10.43 20.69 48.22
N GLN A 577 9.38 20.27 47.50
CA GLN A 577 8.01 20.72 47.79
C GLN A 577 7.51 20.20 49.14
N ILE A 578 7.83 18.96 49.51
CA ILE A 578 7.52 18.40 50.84
C ILE A 578 8.19 19.25 51.94
N GLN A 579 9.44 19.66 51.76
CA GLN A 579 10.15 20.51 52.71
C GLN A 579 9.52 21.91 52.83
N VAL A 580 9.07 22.50 51.71
CA VAL A 580 8.35 23.79 51.73
C VAL A 580 7.03 23.66 52.48
N TYR A 581 6.25 22.61 52.21
CA TYR A 581 5.03 22.30 52.95
C TYR A 581 5.30 22.14 54.45
N GLN A 582 6.38 21.42 54.82
CA GLN A 582 6.77 21.22 56.22
C GLN A 582 7.05 22.52 56.98
N ARG A 583 7.48 23.59 56.31
CA ARG A 583 7.66 24.90 56.96
C ARG A 583 6.36 25.51 57.49
N SER A 584 5.19 25.14 56.94
CA SER A 584 3.90 25.61 57.49
C SER A 584 3.70 25.19 58.96
N TRP A 585 4.24 24.03 59.34
CA TRP A 585 4.19 23.51 60.69
C TRP A 585 5.17 24.18 61.66
N GLN A 586 6.12 24.98 61.17
CA GLN A 586 7.01 25.77 62.03
C GLN A 586 6.20 26.79 62.84
N LYS A 587 5.18 27.41 62.26
CA LYS A 587 4.28 28.33 63.00
C LYS A 587 3.66 27.69 64.25
N VAL A 588 3.35 26.39 64.19
CA VAL A 588 2.79 25.64 65.32
C VAL A 588 3.90 25.16 66.26
N THR A 589 4.97 24.61 65.70
CA THR A 589 6.03 23.96 66.48
C THR A 589 6.99 24.94 67.16
N GLU A 590 7.15 26.17 66.65
CA GLU A 590 7.94 27.24 67.31
C GLU A 590 7.42 27.60 68.70
N HIS A 591 6.11 27.45 68.94
CA HIS A 591 5.52 27.65 70.27
C HIS A 591 5.98 26.61 71.30
N ILE A 592 6.45 25.44 70.87
CA ILE A 592 6.78 24.31 71.76
C ILE A 592 8.25 23.87 71.69
N MET A 593 8.95 24.23 70.62
CA MET A 593 10.38 23.94 70.41
C MET A 593 11.31 25.10 70.80
N ASP A 594 10.78 26.17 71.40
CA ASP A 594 11.56 27.34 71.79
C ASP A 594 12.73 26.96 72.73
N ARG A 595 13.95 27.06 72.20
CA ARG A 595 15.19 26.67 72.90
C ARG A 595 15.47 27.53 74.13
N ASN A 596 14.87 28.72 74.22
CA ASN A 596 15.04 29.63 75.36
C ASN A 596 14.04 29.36 76.49
N MET A 597 13.29 28.24 76.45
CA MET A 597 12.40 27.90 77.54
C MET A 597 13.17 27.63 78.84
N PRO A 598 12.82 28.30 79.95
CA PRO A 598 13.35 27.96 81.26
C PRO A 598 12.88 26.56 81.69
N SER A 599 13.80 25.76 82.24
CA SER A 599 13.46 24.54 82.99
C SER A 599 13.15 24.93 84.43
N PHE A 600 12.08 24.35 84.99
CA PHE A 600 11.73 24.56 86.39
C PHE A 600 11.72 23.23 87.12
N GLN A 601 12.14 23.22 88.38
CA GLN A 601 12.03 22.04 89.22
C GLN A 601 10.60 21.91 89.78
N PRO A 602 10.07 20.68 89.92
CA PRO A 602 8.79 20.43 90.56
C PRO A 602 8.70 21.09 91.93
N GLY A 603 7.61 21.82 92.21
CA GLY A 603 7.41 22.52 93.49
C GLY A 603 7.99 23.93 93.60
N THR A 604 8.73 24.41 92.58
CA THR A 604 9.22 25.81 92.55
C THR A 604 8.06 26.80 92.36
N LYS A 605 7.96 27.82 93.23
CA LYS A 605 6.96 28.89 93.07
C LYS A 605 7.30 29.76 91.86
N LEU A 606 6.56 29.56 90.77
CA LEU A 606 6.70 30.38 89.56
C LEU A 606 6.31 31.84 89.82
N LYS A 607 6.99 32.77 89.15
CA LYS A 607 6.58 34.18 89.04
C LYS A 607 5.38 34.30 88.09
N ASP A 608 4.57 35.35 88.25
CA ASP A 608 3.41 35.57 87.37
C ASP A 608 3.78 35.66 85.89
N LYS A 609 4.92 36.28 85.58
CA LYS A 609 5.45 36.37 84.21
C LYS A 609 5.79 35.00 83.61
N GLU A 610 6.31 34.07 84.42
CA GLU A 610 6.65 32.70 83.98
C GLU A 610 5.39 31.86 83.76
N ARG A 611 4.41 31.98 84.67
CA ARG A 611 3.08 31.35 84.51
C ARG A 611 2.40 31.83 83.23
N GLN A 612 2.45 33.14 82.97
CA GLN A 612 1.84 33.74 81.80
C GLN A 612 2.52 33.30 80.50
N MET A 613 3.85 33.22 80.48
CA MET A 613 4.60 32.69 79.33
C MET A 613 4.22 31.25 78.99
N ILE A 614 4.12 30.36 79.99
CA ILE A 614 3.69 28.96 79.78
C ILE A 614 2.27 28.91 79.18
N LYS A 615 1.35 29.71 79.73
CA LYS A 615 -0.03 29.83 79.22
C LYS A 615 -0.06 30.30 77.76
N GLU A 616 0.74 31.29 77.41
CA GLU A 616 0.83 31.83 76.04
C GLU A 616 1.38 30.80 75.05
N LYS A 617 2.36 30.00 75.47
CA LYS A 617 2.94 28.93 74.63
C LYS A 617 1.94 27.80 74.36
N PHE A 618 1.23 27.33 75.39
CA PHE A 618 0.14 26.36 75.21
C PHE A 618 -1.00 26.92 74.34
N LYS A 619 -1.39 28.17 74.58
CA LYS A 619 -2.44 28.83 73.79
C LYS A 619 -2.01 28.97 72.32
N GLY A 620 -0.80 29.46 72.06
CA GLY A 620 -0.27 29.61 70.70
C GLY A 620 -0.19 28.30 69.94
N PHE A 621 0.25 27.22 70.61
CA PHE A 621 0.22 25.88 70.01
C PHE A 621 -1.20 25.40 69.69
N ASN A 622 -2.14 25.50 70.63
CA ASN A 622 -3.51 25.03 70.43
C ASN A 622 -4.23 25.82 69.32
N ASP A 623 -4.13 27.15 69.36
CA ASP A 623 -4.76 28.04 68.37
C ASP A 623 -4.14 27.80 66.98
N GLY A 624 -2.81 27.69 66.90
CA GLY A 624 -2.10 27.44 65.64
C GLY A 624 -2.37 26.06 65.05
N LEU A 625 -2.45 25.02 65.89
CA LEU A 625 -2.81 23.65 65.44
C LEU A 625 -4.23 23.61 64.89
N GLU A 626 -5.19 24.23 65.58
CA GLU A 626 -6.60 24.29 65.15
C GLU A 626 -6.76 25.05 63.83
N GLU A 627 -6.10 26.20 63.70
CA GLU A 627 -6.12 27.00 62.48
C GLU A 627 -5.50 26.24 61.29
N LEU A 628 -4.31 25.66 61.48
CA LEU A 628 -3.63 24.88 60.45
C LEU A 628 -4.47 23.69 60.02
N CYS A 629 -4.98 22.89 60.97
CA CYS A 629 -5.81 21.75 60.64
C CYS A 629 -7.12 22.16 59.94
N LYS A 630 -7.72 23.30 60.32
CA LYS A 630 -8.93 23.82 59.66
C LYS A 630 -8.66 24.20 58.20
N ILE A 631 -7.54 24.86 57.92
CA ILE A 631 -7.15 25.26 56.56
C ILE A 631 -6.79 24.03 55.72
N GLN A 632 -5.89 23.18 56.21
CA GLN A 632 -5.32 22.07 55.46
C GLN A 632 -6.26 20.88 55.28
N LYS A 633 -7.38 20.83 56.02
CA LYS A 633 -8.38 19.76 55.86
C LYS A 633 -9.01 19.73 54.46
N VAL A 634 -9.07 20.87 53.77
CA VAL A 634 -9.66 21.00 52.43
C VAL A 634 -8.66 20.65 51.32
N TRP A 635 -7.37 20.53 51.65
CA TRP A 635 -6.33 20.24 50.67
C TRP A 635 -6.33 18.76 50.31
N ALA A 636 -5.88 18.41 49.10
CA ALA A 636 -5.87 17.04 48.60
C ALA A 636 -4.44 16.55 48.33
N ILE A 637 -4.19 15.28 48.66
CA ILE A 637 -3.02 14.54 48.16
C ILE A 637 -3.56 13.21 47.60
N PRO A 638 -3.77 13.13 46.27
CA PRO A 638 -4.42 11.97 45.65
C PRO A 638 -3.64 10.66 45.81
N ASP A 639 -2.31 10.75 45.69
CA ASP A 639 -1.43 9.58 45.85
C ASP A 639 -1.39 9.13 47.32
N LYS A 640 -1.85 7.91 47.56
CA LYS A 640 -1.97 7.35 48.91
C LYS A 640 -0.61 7.17 49.58
N GLU A 641 0.40 6.71 48.85
CA GLU A 641 1.74 6.47 49.41
C GLU A 641 2.37 7.79 49.87
N GLN A 642 2.30 8.82 49.03
CA GLN A 642 2.79 10.16 49.38
C GLN A 642 2.01 10.77 50.53
N ARG A 643 0.67 10.68 50.51
CA ARG A 643 -0.18 11.20 51.59
C ARG A 643 0.16 10.57 52.93
N ASP A 644 0.26 9.26 52.98
CA ASP A 644 0.55 8.52 54.21
C ASP A 644 1.98 8.83 54.71
N ALA A 645 2.95 8.96 53.81
CA ALA A 645 4.32 9.35 54.15
C ALA A 645 4.41 10.78 54.72
N ILE A 646 3.74 11.74 54.10
CA ILE A 646 3.71 13.14 54.56
C ILE A 646 3.01 13.24 55.92
N ARG A 647 1.83 12.59 56.08
CA ARG A 647 1.12 12.52 57.38
C ARG A 647 2.02 11.94 58.45
N GLN A 648 2.69 10.82 58.17
CA GLN A 648 3.58 10.17 59.13
C GLN A 648 4.77 11.06 59.52
N ALA A 649 5.37 11.78 58.57
CA ALA A 649 6.46 12.70 58.85
C ALA A 649 6.02 13.84 59.80
N GLN A 650 4.86 14.46 59.53
CA GLN A 650 4.33 15.52 60.39
C GLN A 650 3.91 15.01 61.75
N ARG A 651 3.27 13.83 61.79
CA ARG A 651 2.89 13.16 63.02
C ARG A 651 4.09 12.96 63.94
N ARG A 652 5.20 12.42 63.43
CA ARG A 652 6.42 12.22 64.21
C ARG A 652 6.98 13.55 64.73
N MET A 653 7.19 14.51 63.83
CA MET A 653 7.78 15.81 64.17
C MET A 653 6.97 16.56 65.24
N VAL A 654 5.66 16.71 65.04
CA VAL A 654 4.79 17.48 65.94
C VAL A 654 4.57 16.74 67.25
N SER A 655 4.37 15.41 67.21
CA SER A 655 4.09 14.63 68.41
C SER A 655 5.31 14.52 69.33
N GLU A 656 6.51 14.31 68.78
CA GLU A 656 7.75 14.30 69.57
C GLU A 656 7.99 15.64 70.27
N ALA A 657 7.85 16.75 69.53
CA ALA A 657 7.97 18.10 70.07
C ALA A 657 6.91 18.36 71.16
N TYR A 658 5.66 17.97 70.92
CA TYR A 658 4.56 18.23 71.85
C TYR A 658 4.66 17.38 73.12
N ARG A 659 5.05 16.10 73.01
CA ARG A 659 5.31 15.22 74.16
C ARG A 659 6.43 15.75 75.04
N ALA A 660 7.55 16.16 74.43
CA ALA A 660 8.67 16.76 75.18
C ALA A 660 8.25 18.05 75.90
N PHE A 661 7.47 18.90 75.23
CA PHE A 661 6.93 20.12 75.82
C PHE A 661 5.95 19.83 76.98
N LEU A 662 5.02 18.90 76.80
CA LEU A 662 4.07 18.48 77.84
C LEU A 662 4.79 17.94 79.09
N GLN A 663 5.77 17.04 78.91
CA GLN A 663 6.54 16.46 80.01
C GLN A 663 7.27 17.52 80.84
N ARG A 664 7.75 18.59 80.19
CA ARG A 664 8.46 19.68 80.86
C ARG A 664 7.56 20.46 81.84
N TYR A 665 6.25 20.54 81.58
CA TYR A 665 5.32 21.35 82.35
C TYR A 665 4.24 20.58 83.13
N VAL A 666 4.11 19.26 82.94
CA VAL A 666 3.05 18.45 83.57
C VAL A 666 3.06 18.49 85.11
N ASN A 667 4.25 18.59 85.72
CA ASN A 667 4.43 18.65 87.18
C ASN A 667 4.60 20.08 87.71
N ILE A 668 4.27 21.09 86.91
CA ILE A 668 4.45 22.51 87.24
C ILE A 668 3.07 23.18 87.41
N SER A 669 2.80 23.74 88.59
CA SER A 669 1.54 24.44 88.87
C SER A 669 1.55 25.88 88.33
N PHE A 670 1.27 26.05 87.03
CA PHE A 670 1.25 27.38 86.39
C PHE A 670 -0.16 27.99 86.23
N THR A 671 -1.23 27.23 86.43
CA THR A 671 -2.62 27.69 86.24
C THR A 671 -3.59 27.01 87.21
N LYS A 672 -4.71 27.68 87.52
CA LYS A 672 -5.83 27.10 88.28
C LYS A 672 -6.83 26.34 87.39
N ASN A 673 -6.73 26.52 86.07
CA ASN A 673 -7.61 25.88 85.08
C ASN A 673 -6.76 25.10 84.06
N PRO A 674 -6.27 23.90 84.40
CA PRO A 674 -5.37 23.12 83.53
C PRO A 674 -6.02 22.72 82.19
N GLU A 675 -7.31 22.36 82.20
CA GLU A 675 -8.07 21.90 81.02
C GLU A 675 -8.10 22.92 79.88
N LYS A 676 -7.99 24.22 80.19
CA LYS A 676 -7.95 25.29 79.19
C LYS A 676 -6.66 25.26 78.35
N TYR A 677 -5.57 24.75 78.91
CA TYR A 677 -4.23 24.76 78.29
C TYR A 677 -3.80 23.37 77.84
N TYR A 678 -4.10 22.33 78.62
CA TYR A 678 -3.98 20.93 78.24
C TYR A 678 -5.22 20.46 77.44
N LYS A 679 -5.50 21.15 76.33
CA LYS A 679 -6.70 20.91 75.50
C LYS A 679 -6.62 19.58 74.74
N TYR A 680 -5.42 19.15 74.36
CA TYR A 680 -5.18 17.96 73.56
C TYR A 680 -4.20 17.00 74.23
N ARG A 681 -4.48 15.70 74.12
CA ARG A 681 -3.49 14.64 74.38
C ARG A 681 -2.60 14.45 73.15
N PRO A 682 -1.35 13.96 73.30
CA PRO A 682 -0.50 13.65 72.16
C PRO A 682 -1.21 12.79 71.09
N GLU A 683 -1.96 11.78 71.52
CA GLU A 683 -2.69 10.88 70.64
C GLU A 683 -3.78 11.61 69.85
N GLN A 684 -4.42 12.63 70.45
CA GLN A 684 -5.43 13.46 69.77
C GLN A 684 -4.80 14.38 68.73
N VAL A 685 -3.60 14.92 69.01
CA VAL A 685 -2.83 15.70 68.02
C VAL A 685 -2.45 14.81 66.83
N GLU A 686 -2.01 13.58 67.09
CA GLU A 686 -1.71 12.60 66.04
C GLU A 686 -2.96 12.28 65.19
N GLU A 687 -4.11 12.03 65.82
CA GLU A 687 -5.38 11.80 65.11
C GLU A 687 -5.81 13.01 64.26
N MET A 688 -5.57 14.25 64.72
CA MET A 688 -5.87 15.46 63.95
C MET A 688 -5.03 15.54 62.68
N ILE A 689 -3.75 15.15 62.74
CA ILE A 689 -2.84 15.10 61.58
C ILE A 689 -3.27 14.00 60.61
N ASP A 690 -3.64 12.82 61.12
CA ASP A 690 -4.05 11.68 60.30
C ASP A 690 -5.33 11.98 59.49
N ARG A 691 -6.15 12.95 59.91
CA ARG A 691 -7.37 13.41 59.20
C ARG A 691 -7.13 14.46 58.11
N LEU A 692 -5.92 14.99 57.96
CA LEU A 692 -5.59 15.99 56.91
C LEU A 692 -5.50 15.31 55.55
N PHE A 693 -5.93 15.94 54.46
CA PHE A 693 -5.87 15.37 53.10
C PHE A 693 -6.79 14.17 52.81
N ASP A 694 -7.81 13.93 53.64
CA ASP A 694 -8.77 12.86 53.39
C ASP A 694 -9.75 13.26 52.28
N THR A 695 -9.82 12.44 51.23
CA THR A 695 -10.68 12.66 50.05
C THR A 695 -12.16 12.31 50.29
N SER A 696 -12.54 12.03 51.53
CA SER A 696 -13.91 11.64 51.95
C SER A 696 -14.61 12.70 52.81
N ALA A 697 -14.13 13.94 52.77
CA ALA A 697 -14.70 15.09 53.49
C ALA A 697 -15.47 16.03 52.56
#